data_AF-A0A0R2M2N1-F1
#
_entry.id   AF-A0A0R2M2N1-F1
#
_cell.length_a   1.000
_cell.length_b   1.000
_cell.length_c   1.000
_cell.angle_alpha   90.00
_cell.angle_beta   90.00
_cell.angle_gamma   90.00
#
_symmetry.space_group_name_H-M   'P 1'
#
loop_
_entity.id
_entity.type
_entity.pdbx_description
1 polymer ?
#
loop_
_entity_poly.entity_id
_entity_poly.type
_entity_poly.pdbx_seq_one_letter_code
_entity_poly.pdbx_strand_id
1 'polypeptide(L)'
;MYTGHYPYYNLVDFKSLTKLTNQLKENAPMLTKRHPGTQWTGLGLLLLSAGVMTLTAQSAQATTFTTPLSLANSVTQPHPMASLPGTSTLLDLTTPATKEDPITGQFGTSNWSLQDGTLTIGPGDFANNAVNSSPWNDYRALITKIEITGPVTLNTTANALFANFPKLTQIDGLEKVDTSKTTDMSSLFGYNPNLKSVPGIEYWNTSNVKNISYLFMTTGLAGTLDLSHWDVSSLNRTTLAFARTGTSQFKRLDLSGWNFKSPNTSLALFLQELADIDLDTSDWKNTHNISDMQYMFYYSWVSKVDISSFDMRHLPTSSNGTRKMLSNNENLKEIKLGPNSKLTGTNLTQVPDNNKYTGYWQNVGDGTARQPKGDLVLTTNQLVARYDGIQTPATDTFVWQRHAGEPVTVNYVDQADPSQVIQPTDTLTGAIDDPFTVTPPTIDGYTYRGTQGNGSLTGTFSTTAQDITLLYAKQAQVTVNYLDEAGNVIAPAQKKTGDVGTTYTIDQLAIPGYDYVAGDLQGIFTEAPQTVNLTYRAIPTEGSITVNYLDDEGHTIEAPTTMTGKIGSAYTITPPTISGYTYQSGQLSGTFTATNQSVTLIYQRNVVHGTVTVRYVDEQDHELAEPTTLTGPVNSEYTIEKIAIPGHTFLTGELTGIFTATDKAVTLTYRKEPLAQGTVTVNYQDTAGKSLAPSQTLSGDVATPFTISQLTIDGYTYQHADGPLTGVFTKTPQTVTLIYQATPEPQGQVNVKYQTCDGQTLADDTQLTGTIGESYTITPPTFTNYHFQHASDQLTGTFSVTTPTITLIYQKDAVANGQVTVNYLDLNGQPIAPKATLTGAIDTAYTTTVKQIAGYKYIKTTGAPTGTFTAEAQTVNYYYQQETTDVDQRQLTGQDFTMIVNGPTPTATDFKASAQDKNGQSLPVEVDLTQAQLDQVGTYPVTLRTSDGQTLIVHLHVRAAPDGGDNGDDDNDGGHATEPPVLPTDPAGEPDLVKPDQPGISKTEVPKTMSPIPTSPIETATTERVQAKATQDEVLPATNEQRTRWVAVTGLIGLLGLGLALFKRFKS
;
A
#
# COMPACT_ATOMS: atom_id res chain seq x y z
N MET A 1 -11.09 -40.62 -26.75
CA MET A 1 -11.67 -40.14 -28.02
C MET A 1 -12.95 -39.39 -27.69
N TYR A 2 -13.07 -38.12 -28.08
CA TYR A 2 -14.35 -37.40 -28.25
C TYR A 2 -14.03 -36.04 -28.90
N THR A 3 -14.04 -35.97 -30.22
CA THR A 3 -13.58 -34.80 -31.00
C THR A 3 -14.76 -34.00 -31.55
N GLY A 4 -15.51 -33.37 -30.65
CA GLY A 4 -16.55 -32.41 -31.03
C GLY A 4 -15.94 -31.17 -31.69
N HIS A 5 -16.17 -30.98 -32.98
CA HIS A 5 -15.75 -29.77 -33.68
C HIS A 5 -16.72 -28.64 -33.40
N TYR A 6 -16.24 -27.58 -32.75
CA TYR A 6 -16.84 -26.25 -32.82
C TYR A 6 -15.98 -25.37 -33.75
N PRO A 7 -16.59 -24.51 -34.60
CA PRO A 7 -15.86 -23.71 -35.55
C PRO A 7 -15.09 -22.58 -34.85
N TYR A 8 -13.77 -22.56 -35.01
CA TYR A 8 -12.94 -21.44 -34.59
C TYR A 8 -13.22 -20.23 -35.48
N TYR A 9 -13.65 -19.11 -34.87
CA TYR A 9 -13.61 -17.81 -35.53
C TYR A 9 -12.16 -17.31 -35.56
N ASN A 10 -11.67 -16.98 -36.76
CA ASN A 10 -10.36 -16.37 -36.95
C ASN A 10 -10.38 -14.93 -36.40
N LEU A 11 -9.90 -14.74 -35.17
CA LEU A 11 -9.35 -13.46 -34.75
C LEU A 11 -7.92 -13.36 -35.25
N VAL A 12 -7.61 -12.29 -35.99
CA VAL A 12 -6.27 -12.03 -36.53
C VAL A 12 -5.39 -11.50 -35.41
N ASP A 13 -4.52 -12.36 -34.87
CA ASP A 13 -3.51 -11.93 -33.91
C ASP A 13 -2.39 -11.12 -34.60
N PHE A 14 -2.08 -9.96 -34.04
CA PHE A 14 -1.12 -9.00 -34.57
C PHE A 14 0.18 -8.98 -33.75
N LYS A 15 0.65 -10.14 -33.25
CA LYS A 15 1.79 -10.20 -32.31
C LYS A 15 2.78 -11.38 -32.44
N SER A 16 3.05 -11.84 -33.66
CA SER A 16 4.01 -12.94 -33.92
C SER A 16 5.09 -12.64 -34.98
N LEU A 17 5.68 -11.43 -34.96
CA LEU A 17 6.77 -11.02 -35.87
C LEU A 17 8.17 -11.01 -35.19
N THR A 18 8.46 -12.01 -34.36
CA THR A 18 9.75 -12.14 -33.64
C THR A 18 10.26 -13.58 -33.57
N LYS A 19 10.11 -14.36 -34.66
CA LYS A 19 10.67 -15.74 -34.75
C LYS A 19 11.13 -16.14 -36.17
N LEU A 20 11.78 -15.21 -36.90
CA LEU A 20 12.34 -15.48 -38.23
C LEU A 20 13.74 -14.87 -38.46
N THR A 21 14.60 -14.81 -37.43
CA THR A 21 15.90 -14.12 -37.52
C THR A 21 17.06 -14.88 -36.86
N ASN A 22 17.09 -16.22 -36.93
CA ASN A 22 18.21 -17.00 -36.37
C ASN A 22 18.57 -18.31 -37.12
N GLN A 23 18.30 -18.40 -38.43
CA GLN A 23 18.89 -19.41 -39.33
C GLN A 23 19.21 -18.81 -40.70
N LEU A 24 20.31 -18.05 -40.79
CA LEU A 24 21.01 -17.69 -42.05
C LEU A 24 22.28 -16.87 -41.74
N LYS A 25 23.31 -17.49 -41.15
CA LYS A 25 24.60 -16.79 -40.93
C LYS A 25 25.88 -17.62 -40.91
N GLU A 26 25.86 -18.81 -41.51
CA GLU A 26 27.07 -19.55 -41.88
C GLU A 26 27.04 -19.90 -43.37
N ASN A 27 27.84 -19.19 -44.18
CA ASN A 27 28.60 -19.74 -45.30
C ASN A 27 29.41 -18.66 -46.07
N ALA A 28 30.68 -18.97 -46.32
CA ALA A 28 31.63 -18.38 -47.28
C ALA A 28 32.10 -16.90 -47.10
N PRO A 29 33.32 -16.54 -47.61
CA PRO A 29 34.06 -15.38 -47.06
C PRO A 29 34.69 -14.41 -48.10
N MET A 30 35.38 -13.40 -47.58
CA MET A 30 36.45 -12.57 -48.19
C MET A 30 36.16 -11.79 -49.50
N LEU A 31 36.18 -10.46 -49.38
CA LEU A 31 36.95 -9.58 -50.28
C LEU A 31 37.33 -8.27 -49.54
N THR A 32 38.23 -7.45 -50.10
CA THR A 32 38.99 -6.43 -49.33
C THR A 32 39.04 -5.03 -49.97
N LYS A 33 39.36 -4.03 -49.12
CA LYS A 33 39.98 -2.69 -49.38
C LYS A 33 39.10 -1.41 -49.36
N ARG A 34 39.64 -0.42 -48.62
CA ARG A 34 39.65 1.06 -48.82
C ARG A 34 38.46 1.95 -48.38
N HIS A 35 38.66 2.57 -47.22
CA HIS A 35 38.60 4.02 -46.89
C HIS A 35 38.66 5.06 -48.05
N PRO A 36 38.36 6.37 -47.81
CA PRO A 36 37.51 7.01 -46.76
C PRO A 36 36.66 8.23 -47.25
N GLY A 37 35.90 8.86 -46.33
CA GLY A 37 35.43 10.26 -46.43
C GLY A 37 33.90 10.46 -46.51
N THR A 38 33.28 11.59 -46.11
CA THR A 38 33.77 12.79 -45.40
C THR A 38 32.61 13.58 -44.74
N GLN A 39 32.62 13.65 -43.38
CA GLN A 39 32.11 14.72 -42.47
C GLN A 39 30.68 15.35 -42.58
N TRP A 40 30.34 16.04 -41.47
CA TRP A 40 29.36 17.12 -41.24
C TRP A 40 28.01 16.81 -40.54
N THR A 41 27.86 17.56 -39.44
CA THR A 41 26.71 17.98 -38.61
C THR A 41 25.38 18.26 -39.34
N GLY A 42 24.21 18.37 -38.68
CA GLY A 42 23.87 18.30 -37.24
C GLY A 42 22.83 19.36 -36.80
N LEU A 43 21.82 18.94 -36.02
CA LEU A 43 20.70 19.71 -35.40
C LEU A 43 19.58 20.29 -36.31
N GLY A 44 18.38 20.46 -35.70
CA GLY A 44 17.15 21.04 -36.29
C GLY A 44 16.09 19.98 -36.68
N LEU A 45 15.31 19.36 -35.78
CA LEU A 45 14.34 19.84 -34.76
C LEU A 45 12.95 20.22 -35.33
N LEU A 46 11.89 19.86 -34.58
CA LEU A 46 10.45 20.19 -34.69
C LEU A 46 9.54 19.34 -35.61
N LEU A 47 8.64 18.61 -34.94
CA LEU A 47 7.19 18.42 -35.17
C LEU A 47 6.63 18.37 -36.61
N LEU A 48 5.76 17.36 -36.85
CA LEU A 48 4.47 17.58 -37.50
C LEU A 48 3.43 16.52 -37.08
N SER A 49 2.15 16.87 -37.24
CA SER A 49 0.98 16.15 -36.75
C SER A 49 0.53 15.00 -37.67
N ALA A 50 -0.34 14.12 -37.15
CA ALA A 50 -0.95 13.05 -37.93
C ALA A 50 -1.74 13.59 -39.14
N GLY A 51 -1.53 12.96 -40.30
CA GLY A 51 -2.32 13.17 -41.52
C GLY A 51 -2.68 11.81 -42.13
N VAL A 52 -3.96 11.60 -42.42
CA VAL A 52 -4.44 10.34 -43.01
C VAL A 52 -4.25 10.37 -44.53
N MET A 53 -3.60 9.35 -45.09
CA MET A 53 -3.64 9.06 -46.52
C MET A 53 -3.96 7.59 -46.78
N THR A 54 -5.00 7.36 -47.56
CA THR A 54 -5.31 6.07 -48.19
C THR A 54 -4.41 5.82 -49.39
N LEU A 55 -3.92 4.59 -49.56
CA LEU A 55 -3.31 4.16 -50.83
C LEU A 55 -4.06 2.96 -51.42
N THR A 56 -4.29 2.98 -52.72
CA THR A 56 -4.99 1.94 -53.48
C THR A 56 -4.03 0.84 -53.92
N ALA A 57 -4.41 -0.43 -53.77
CA ALA A 57 -3.71 -1.56 -54.37
C ALA A 57 -4.23 -1.84 -55.80
N GLN A 58 -3.32 -2.10 -56.74
CA GLN A 58 -3.63 -2.33 -58.16
C GLN A 58 -3.31 -3.78 -58.57
N SER A 59 -4.08 -4.32 -59.51
CA SER A 59 -4.10 -5.75 -59.88
C SER A 59 -3.09 -6.14 -60.97
N ALA A 60 -2.54 -7.37 -60.88
CA ALA A 60 -2.25 -8.20 -62.06
C ALA A 60 -2.07 -9.70 -61.72
N GLN A 61 -2.93 -10.55 -62.31
CA GLN A 61 -2.66 -11.77 -63.10
C GLN A 61 -1.56 -12.81 -62.70
N ALA A 62 -1.58 -14.08 -63.14
CA ALA A 62 -2.62 -15.06 -63.50
C ALA A 62 -1.95 -16.35 -64.05
N THR A 63 -2.50 -17.54 -63.82
CA THR A 63 -2.50 -18.68 -64.78
C THR A 63 -3.43 -19.82 -64.28
N THR A 64 -3.77 -20.78 -65.16
CA THR A 64 -4.94 -21.68 -65.02
C THR A 64 -4.62 -23.15 -65.39
N PHE A 65 -5.61 -23.96 -65.82
CA PHE A 65 -5.57 -25.37 -66.29
C PHE A 65 -5.64 -26.48 -65.19
N THR A 66 -6.51 -27.52 -65.24
CA THR A 66 -7.77 -27.76 -65.99
C THR A 66 -8.66 -28.87 -65.38
N THR A 67 -9.97 -28.75 -65.59
CA THR A 67 -11.13 -29.72 -65.66
C THR A 67 -10.89 -31.21 -66.00
N PRO A 68 -11.90 -32.15 -65.91
CA PRO A 68 -13.18 -32.22 -65.14
C PRO A 68 -13.56 -33.67 -64.64
N LEU A 69 -14.89 -33.93 -64.42
CA LEU A 69 -15.65 -35.22 -64.27
C LEU A 69 -15.81 -35.80 -62.83
N SER A 70 -16.87 -36.55 -62.47
CA SER A 70 -18.33 -36.52 -62.79
C SER A 70 -19.11 -37.54 -61.92
N LEU A 71 -20.46 -37.52 -61.98
CA LEU A 71 -21.45 -38.49 -61.43
C LEU A 71 -21.74 -38.42 -59.91
N ALA A 72 -22.90 -38.83 -59.39
CA ALA A 72 -24.30 -38.68 -59.86
C ALA A 72 -25.29 -39.21 -58.78
N ASN A 73 -26.42 -38.51 -58.58
CA ASN A 73 -27.62 -38.95 -57.83
C ASN A 73 -27.43 -39.18 -56.31
N SER A 74 -28.45 -39.14 -55.45
CA SER A 74 -29.92 -39.19 -55.68
C SER A 74 -30.71 -38.14 -54.88
N VAL A 75 -32.05 -38.18 -54.95
CA VAL A 75 -32.96 -37.04 -54.71
C VAL A 75 -33.94 -37.29 -53.56
N THR A 76 -34.18 -36.27 -52.73
CA THR A 76 -35.52 -35.93 -52.19
C THR A 76 -35.63 -34.42 -51.87
N GLN A 77 -36.85 -33.90 -51.77
CA GLN A 77 -37.15 -32.46 -51.96
C GLN A 77 -37.21 -31.62 -50.67
N PRO A 78 -36.95 -30.30 -50.79
CA PRO A 78 -37.59 -29.25 -50.00
C PRO A 78 -38.64 -28.47 -50.83
N HIS A 79 -39.72 -28.04 -50.18
CA HIS A 79 -40.75 -27.11 -50.70
C HIS A 79 -41.16 -26.14 -49.58
N PRO A 80 -41.55 -24.88 -49.88
CA PRO A 80 -40.90 -23.94 -50.81
C PRO A 80 -40.62 -22.57 -50.14
N MET A 81 -39.71 -21.76 -50.70
CA MET A 81 -39.60 -20.34 -50.33
C MET A 81 -40.71 -19.51 -50.99
N ALA A 82 -41.22 -18.49 -50.28
CA ALA A 82 -42.19 -17.53 -50.80
C ALA A 82 -41.60 -16.10 -50.86
N SER A 83 -41.48 -15.58 -52.07
CA SER A 83 -41.45 -14.16 -52.47
C SER A 83 -40.77 -13.11 -51.55
N LEU A 84 -39.61 -12.60 -52.01
CA LEU A 84 -39.30 -11.18 -51.92
C LEU A 84 -40.24 -10.37 -52.84
N PRO A 85 -40.58 -9.12 -52.46
CA PRO A 85 -40.51 -7.98 -53.36
C PRO A 85 -39.36 -7.04 -52.93
N GLY A 86 -38.80 -6.26 -53.86
CA GLY A 86 -37.59 -5.49 -53.62
C GLY A 86 -37.71 -3.98 -53.88
N THR A 87 -36.59 -3.29 -53.67
CA THR A 87 -36.24 -1.93 -54.12
C THR A 87 -37.15 -0.77 -53.68
N SER A 88 -36.59 0.10 -52.84
CA SER A 88 -36.83 1.56 -52.89
C SER A 88 -35.55 2.28 -52.47
N THR A 89 -35.41 3.54 -52.87
CA THR A 89 -34.14 4.28 -52.89
C THR A 89 -33.81 5.01 -51.59
N LEU A 90 -32.52 5.36 -51.43
CA LEU A 90 -32.04 6.38 -50.49
C LEU A 90 -32.90 7.65 -50.57
N LEU A 91 -33.42 8.09 -49.43
CA LEU A 91 -33.76 9.49 -49.16
C LEU A 91 -33.26 9.84 -47.76
N ASP A 92 -32.70 11.04 -47.62
CA ASP A 92 -32.12 11.56 -46.38
C ASP A 92 -33.19 12.31 -45.57
N LEU A 93 -33.45 11.87 -44.33
CA LEU A 93 -34.34 12.54 -43.39
C LEU A 93 -33.87 12.36 -41.94
N THR A 94 -33.53 13.47 -41.30
CA THR A 94 -33.17 13.55 -39.89
C THR A 94 -34.42 13.51 -39.00
N THR A 95 -34.78 12.32 -38.52
CA THR A 95 -35.73 12.13 -37.41
C THR A 95 -35.06 11.35 -36.27
N PRO A 96 -35.36 11.65 -34.99
CA PRO A 96 -34.86 10.85 -33.88
C PRO A 96 -35.38 9.41 -34.02
N ALA A 97 -34.53 8.41 -33.77
CA ALA A 97 -34.99 7.04 -33.68
C ALA A 97 -36.01 6.94 -32.53
N THR A 98 -37.26 6.58 -32.87
CA THR A 98 -38.24 6.17 -31.86
C THR A 98 -37.67 5.00 -31.09
N LYS A 99 -37.53 5.13 -29.77
CA LYS A 99 -36.96 4.08 -28.92
C LYS A 99 -37.80 2.82 -29.12
N GLU A 100 -37.20 1.76 -29.65
CA GLU A 100 -37.89 0.48 -29.79
C GLU A 100 -38.29 -0.04 -28.40
N ASP A 101 -39.48 -0.62 -28.30
CA ASP A 101 -39.96 -1.22 -27.07
C ASP A 101 -38.95 -2.27 -26.58
N PRO A 102 -38.67 -2.32 -25.26
CA PRO A 102 -37.68 -3.24 -24.72
C PRO A 102 -38.06 -4.69 -25.04
N ILE A 103 -37.09 -5.50 -25.47
CA ILE A 103 -37.32 -6.94 -25.69
C ILE A 103 -37.47 -7.58 -24.30
N THR A 104 -38.69 -7.95 -23.92
CA THR A 104 -38.99 -8.51 -22.59
C THR A 104 -39.23 -10.01 -22.61
N GLY A 105 -38.93 -10.67 -21.49
CA GLY A 105 -39.35 -12.05 -21.23
C GLY A 105 -39.32 -12.40 -19.75
N GLN A 106 -39.48 -13.69 -19.44
CA GLN A 106 -39.39 -14.24 -18.09
C GLN A 106 -38.51 -15.49 -18.10
N PHE A 107 -37.75 -15.74 -17.04
CA PHE A 107 -36.97 -16.94 -16.84
C PHE A 107 -37.15 -17.47 -15.41
N GLY A 108 -37.84 -18.60 -15.29
CA GLY A 108 -38.41 -19.02 -14.00
C GLY A 108 -39.50 -18.04 -13.58
N THR A 109 -39.29 -17.35 -12.47
CA THR A 109 -40.16 -16.25 -12.00
C THR A 109 -39.59 -14.86 -12.27
N SER A 110 -38.28 -14.75 -12.50
CA SER A 110 -37.62 -13.48 -12.81
C SER A 110 -38.04 -12.94 -14.17
N ASN A 111 -38.58 -11.73 -14.21
CA ASN A 111 -38.74 -10.97 -15.47
C ASN A 111 -37.38 -10.44 -15.94
N TRP A 112 -37.20 -10.25 -17.24
CA TRP A 112 -36.01 -9.61 -17.83
C TRP A 112 -36.40 -8.72 -19.01
N SER A 113 -35.55 -7.74 -19.30
CA SER A 113 -35.69 -6.83 -20.45
C SER A 113 -34.34 -6.50 -21.07
N LEU A 114 -34.24 -6.50 -22.40
CA LEU A 114 -33.08 -6.04 -23.15
C LEU A 114 -33.44 -4.75 -23.89
N GLN A 115 -32.72 -3.66 -23.58
CA GLN A 115 -32.80 -2.38 -24.29
C GLN A 115 -31.42 -1.72 -24.32
N ASP A 116 -31.10 -1.03 -25.42
CA ASP A 116 -29.83 -0.29 -25.61
C ASP A 116 -28.55 -1.13 -25.32
N GLY A 117 -28.62 -2.45 -25.53
CA GLY A 117 -27.55 -3.42 -25.24
C GLY A 117 -27.44 -3.89 -23.78
N THR A 118 -28.24 -3.33 -22.85
CA THR A 118 -28.28 -3.75 -21.44
C THR A 118 -29.35 -4.81 -21.23
N LEU A 119 -28.94 -6.00 -20.78
CA LEU A 119 -29.83 -7.03 -20.26
C LEU A 119 -30.12 -6.76 -18.78
N THR A 120 -31.28 -6.17 -18.50
CA THR A 120 -31.78 -5.93 -17.16
C THR A 120 -32.53 -7.17 -16.65
N ILE A 121 -32.22 -7.61 -15.44
CA ILE A 121 -32.78 -8.79 -14.79
C ILE A 121 -33.50 -8.34 -13.50
N GLY A 122 -34.78 -8.67 -13.38
CA GLY A 122 -35.61 -8.40 -12.20
C GLY A 122 -35.35 -9.38 -11.06
N PRO A 123 -35.96 -9.18 -9.88
CA PRO A 123 -35.91 -10.16 -8.80
C PRO A 123 -36.73 -11.43 -9.14
N GLY A 124 -36.29 -12.58 -8.61
CA GLY A 124 -37.02 -13.85 -8.69
C GLY A 124 -36.12 -15.10 -8.79
N ASP A 125 -36.67 -16.28 -8.50
CA ASP A 125 -36.03 -17.57 -8.74
C ASP A 125 -35.95 -17.85 -10.25
N PHE A 126 -34.75 -18.18 -10.75
CA PHE A 126 -34.53 -18.64 -12.12
C PHE A 126 -35.03 -20.08 -12.34
N ALA A 127 -35.22 -20.45 -13.62
CA ALA A 127 -35.40 -21.85 -14.01
C ALA A 127 -34.05 -22.58 -14.11
N ASN A 128 -34.08 -23.92 -14.09
CA ASN A 128 -32.88 -24.75 -14.31
C ASN A 128 -32.47 -24.73 -15.80
N ASN A 129 -31.30 -24.17 -16.13
CA ASN A 129 -30.76 -24.17 -17.49
C ASN A 129 -30.05 -25.50 -17.83
N ALA A 130 -30.79 -26.61 -17.77
CA ALA A 130 -30.21 -27.96 -17.89
C ALA A 130 -29.80 -28.37 -19.32
N VAL A 131 -30.14 -27.58 -20.34
CA VAL A 131 -29.98 -27.94 -21.77
C VAL A 131 -29.16 -26.93 -22.59
N ASN A 132 -28.37 -26.07 -21.91
CA ASN A 132 -27.56 -25.02 -22.55
C ASN A 132 -28.40 -24.05 -23.44
N SER A 133 -29.66 -23.82 -23.05
CA SER A 133 -30.57 -22.88 -23.72
C SER A 133 -30.71 -21.62 -22.87
N SER A 134 -29.63 -20.84 -22.75
CA SER A 134 -29.69 -19.54 -22.08
C SER A 134 -30.79 -18.69 -22.74
N PRO A 135 -31.76 -18.13 -21.97
CA PRO A 135 -33.00 -17.55 -22.51
C PRO A 135 -32.77 -16.28 -23.34
N TRP A 136 -31.57 -15.70 -23.25
CA TRP A 136 -31.13 -14.53 -24.02
C TRP A 136 -29.99 -14.85 -25.01
N ASN A 137 -29.69 -16.14 -25.26
CA ASN A 137 -28.65 -16.59 -26.20
C ASN A 137 -28.81 -15.99 -27.60
N ASP A 138 -30.04 -15.85 -28.10
CA ASP A 138 -30.28 -15.34 -29.45
C ASP A 138 -29.92 -13.84 -29.57
N TYR A 139 -29.94 -13.12 -28.45
CA TYR A 139 -29.57 -11.71 -28.36
C TYR A 139 -28.11 -11.47 -27.97
N ARG A 140 -27.28 -12.52 -27.79
CA ARG A 140 -25.88 -12.43 -27.33
C ARG A 140 -24.98 -11.46 -28.11
N ALA A 141 -25.29 -11.18 -29.38
CA ALA A 141 -24.56 -10.25 -30.23
C ALA A 141 -24.94 -8.76 -30.00
N LEU A 142 -25.99 -8.51 -29.20
CA LEU A 142 -26.48 -7.19 -28.80
C LEU A 142 -26.06 -6.83 -27.36
N ILE A 143 -25.95 -7.83 -26.48
CA ILE A 143 -25.65 -7.64 -25.05
C ILE A 143 -24.23 -7.06 -24.85
N THR A 144 -24.17 -5.87 -24.28
CA THR A 144 -22.94 -5.17 -23.85
C THR A 144 -22.81 -5.13 -22.33
N LYS A 145 -23.93 -5.04 -21.62
CA LYS A 145 -24.03 -5.00 -20.15
C LYS A 145 -25.09 -5.99 -19.65
N ILE A 146 -24.87 -6.57 -18.47
CA ILE A 146 -25.91 -7.24 -17.68
C ILE A 146 -26.11 -6.46 -16.37
N GLU A 147 -27.36 -6.30 -15.94
CA GLU A 147 -27.69 -5.57 -14.70
C GLU A 147 -28.76 -6.32 -13.91
N ILE A 148 -28.38 -6.90 -12.78
CA ILE A 148 -29.28 -7.58 -11.85
C ILE A 148 -29.81 -6.54 -10.85
N THR A 149 -31.11 -6.25 -10.93
CA THR A 149 -31.71 -5.11 -10.22
C THR A 149 -32.12 -5.44 -8.79
N GLY A 150 -32.61 -6.65 -8.54
CA GLY A 150 -33.03 -7.15 -7.22
C GLY A 150 -32.62 -8.61 -6.97
N PRO A 151 -33.01 -9.21 -5.82
CA PRO A 151 -32.59 -10.55 -5.43
C PRO A 151 -33.02 -11.65 -6.41
N VAL A 152 -32.06 -12.47 -6.84
CA VAL A 152 -32.26 -13.57 -7.80
C VAL A 152 -31.66 -14.86 -7.25
N THR A 153 -32.40 -15.97 -7.25
CA THR A 153 -31.81 -17.28 -6.94
C THR A 153 -31.41 -18.02 -8.21
N LEU A 154 -30.13 -18.39 -8.32
CA LEU A 154 -29.69 -19.41 -9.27
C LEU A 154 -30.17 -20.79 -8.81
N ASN A 155 -30.90 -21.47 -9.69
CA ASN A 155 -31.45 -22.78 -9.43
C ASN A 155 -30.36 -23.88 -9.52
N THR A 156 -30.72 -25.15 -9.32
CA THR A 156 -29.81 -26.31 -9.28
C THR A 156 -28.78 -26.38 -10.43
N THR A 157 -29.14 -25.92 -11.64
CA THR A 157 -28.26 -25.84 -12.80
C THR A 157 -28.30 -24.45 -13.44
N ALA A 158 -27.15 -23.76 -13.41
CA ALA A 158 -26.91 -22.46 -14.04
C ALA A 158 -25.91 -22.55 -15.22
N ASN A 159 -25.79 -23.72 -15.84
CA ASN A 159 -24.87 -23.99 -16.95
C ASN A 159 -24.98 -22.91 -18.05
N ALA A 160 -23.82 -22.39 -18.49
CA ALA A 160 -23.65 -21.47 -19.62
C ALA A 160 -24.56 -20.22 -19.65
N LEU A 161 -25.14 -19.83 -18.51
CA LEU A 161 -26.27 -18.90 -18.48
C LEU A 161 -25.91 -17.48 -18.95
N PHE A 162 -24.69 -17.01 -18.68
CA PHE A 162 -24.14 -15.74 -19.16
C PHE A 162 -22.98 -15.92 -20.14
N ALA A 163 -22.95 -17.03 -20.90
CA ALA A 163 -21.82 -17.42 -21.74
C ALA A 163 -21.91 -16.91 -23.20
N ASN A 164 -20.76 -16.72 -23.85
CA ASN A 164 -20.63 -16.47 -25.30
C ASN A 164 -21.26 -15.15 -25.77
N PHE A 165 -21.13 -14.07 -24.98
CA PHE A 165 -21.61 -12.72 -25.31
C PHE A 165 -20.42 -11.86 -25.79
N PRO A 166 -20.11 -11.81 -27.11
CA PRO A 166 -18.85 -11.25 -27.61
C PRO A 166 -18.65 -9.75 -27.36
N LYS A 167 -19.70 -9.01 -26.98
CA LYS A 167 -19.64 -7.58 -26.64
C LYS A 167 -19.79 -7.28 -25.14
N LEU A 168 -20.05 -8.28 -24.30
CA LEU A 168 -20.22 -8.09 -22.86
C LEU A 168 -18.94 -7.54 -22.24
N THR A 169 -19.02 -6.37 -21.59
CA THR A 169 -17.89 -5.77 -20.87
C THR A 169 -18.05 -5.84 -19.35
N GLN A 170 -19.30 -5.79 -18.87
CA GLN A 170 -19.65 -5.55 -17.46
C GLN A 170 -20.90 -6.33 -17.04
N ILE A 171 -20.89 -6.82 -15.79
CA ILE A 171 -22.05 -7.38 -15.11
C ILE A 171 -22.17 -6.68 -13.76
N ASP A 172 -23.31 -6.05 -13.50
CA ASP A 172 -23.64 -5.44 -12.21
C ASP A 172 -24.68 -6.29 -11.47
N GLY A 173 -24.59 -6.34 -10.13
CA GLY A 173 -25.62 -6.95 -9.28
C GLY A 173 -25.40 -8.42 -8.93
N LEU A 174 -24.20 -9.00 -9.12
CA LEU A 174 -23.93 -10.40 -8.75
C LEU A 174 -23.98 -10.64 -7.24
N GLU A 175 -23.85 -9.60 -6.41
CA GLU A 175 -24.03 -9.62 -4.96
C GLU A 175 -25.48 -9.88 -4.54
N LYS A 176 -26.44 -9.72 -5.47
CA LYS A 176 -27.87 -10.01 -5.27
C LYS A 176 -28.24 -11.45 -5.65
N VAL A 177 -27.25 -12.27 -6.00
CA VAL A 177 -27.45 -13.62 -6.54
C VAL A 177 -27.27 -14.68 -5.45
N ASP A 178 -28.37 -15.30 -5.04
CA ASP A 178 -28.33 -16.50 -4.19
C ASP A 178 -27.91 -17.72 -5.01
N THR A 179 -26.77 -18.32 -4.66
CA THR A 179 -26.24 -19.54 -5.27
C THR A 179 -26.42 -20.78 -4.38
N SER A 180 -27.07 -20.67 -3.23
CA SER A 180 -27.15 -21.73 -2.22
C SER A 180 -27.81 -23.02 -2.73
N LYS A 181 -28.69 -22.93 -3.74
CA LYS A 181 -29.35 -24.07 -4.41
C LYS A 181 -28.53 -24.62 -5.59
N THR A 182 -27.50 -23.92 -6.07
CA THR A 182 -26.78 -24.23 -7.31
C THR A 182 -25.80 -25.38 -7.13
N THR A 183 -25.82 -26.35 -8.06
CA THR A 183 -24.89 -27.50 -8.08
C THR A 183 -23.99 -27.53 -9.31
N ASP A 184 -24.39 -26.86 -10.40
CA ASP A 184 -23.65 -26.78 -11.65
C ASP A 184 -23.60 -25.33 -12.18
N MET A 185 -22.40 -24.77 -12.23
CA MET A 185 -22.07 -23.44 -12.78
C MET A 185 -21.16 -23.56 -14.02
N SER A 186 -21.12 -24.72 -14.67
CA SER A 186 -20.18 -24.94 -15.78
C SER A 186 -20.45 -23.97 -16.95
N SER A 187 -19.37 -23.43 -17.50
CA SER A 187 -19.39 -22.37 -18.52
C SER A 187 -20.14 -21.08 -18.13
N LEU A 188 -20.55 -20.84 -16.88
CA LEU A 188 -21.49 -19.75 -16.51
C LEU A 188 -21.09 -18.37 -17.07
N PHE A 189 -19.80 -18.02 -17.06
CA PHE A 189 -19.26 -16.79 -17.67
C PHE A 189 -18.32 -17.06 -18.86
N GLY A 190 -18.29 -18.28 -19.40
CA GLY A 190 -17.34 -18.69 -20.42
C GLY A 190 -17.55 -17.99 -21.78
N TYR A 191 -16.46 -17.87 -22.54
CA TYR A 191 -16.41 -17.29 -23.88
C TYR A 191 -16.84 -15.82 -23.98
N ASN A 192 -16.56 -15.03 -22.93
CA ASN A 192 -16.79 -13.58 -22.88
C ASN A 192 -15.46 -12.79 -22.98
N PRO A 193 -14.86 -12.63 -24.17
CA PRO A 193 -13.52 -12.06 -24.34
C PRO A 193 -13.40 -10.58 -23.97
N ASN A 194 -14.53 -9.88 -23.78
CA ASN A 194 -14.56 -8.47 -23.40
C ASN A 194 -14.94 -8.23 -21.93
N LEU A 195 -15.42 -9.23 -21.19
CA LEU A 195 -15.82 -9.11 -19.78
C LEU A 195 -14.59 -8.86 -18.90
N LYS A 196 -14.52 -7.72 -18.20
CA LYS A 196 -13.30 -7.28 -17.49
C LYS A 196 -13.25 -7.64 -16.01
N SER A 197 -14.41 -7.70 -15.36
CA SER A 197 -14.55 -8.04 -13.95
C SER A 197 -15.91 -8.70 -13.71
N VAL A 198 -16.06 -9.35 -12.57
CA VAL A 198 -17.30 -9.98 -12.09
C VAL A 198 -17.51 -9.63 -10.61
N PRO A 199 -17.69 -8.34 -10.27
CA PRO A 199 -17.86 -7.91 -8.88
C PRO A 199 -19.17 -8.47 -8.31
N GLY A 200 -19.17 -8.85 -7.03
CA GLY A 200 -20.31 -9.42 -6.32
C GLY A 200 -20.32 -10.95 -6.22
N ILE A 201 -19.42 -11.67 -6.92
CA ILE A 201 -19.29 -13.14 -6.74
C ILE A 201 -18.67 -13.52 -5.40
N GLU A 202 -18.04 -12.57 -4.72
CA GLU A 202 -17.42 -12.72 -3.41
C GLU A 202 -18.44 -12.95 -2.27
N TYR A 203 -19.74 -12.77 -2.56
CA TYR A 203 -20.85 -13.04 -1.65
C TYR A 203 -21.53 -14.40 -1.91
N TRP A 204 -21.03 -15.20 -2.87
CA TRP A 204 -21.69 -16.44 -3.29
C TRP A 204 -21.49 -17.62 -2.33
N ASN A 205 -22.60 -18.26 -1.95
CA ASN A 205 -22.56 -19.53 -1.25
C ASN A 205 -22.32 -20.69 -2.23
N THR A 206 -21.06 -21.11 -2.38
CA THR A 206 -20.68 -22.19 -3.29
C THR A 206 -20.72 -23.60 -2.69
N SER A 207 -21.11 -23.76 -1.42
CA SER A 207 -20.99 -25.03 -0.66
C SER A 207 -21.67 -26.24 -1.31
N ASN A 208 -22.70 -26.03 -2.14
CA ASN A 208 -23.41 -27.07 -2.89
C ASN A 208 -22.93 -27.26 -4.34
N VAL A 209 -22.03 -26.41 -4.84
CA VAL A 209 -21.51 -26.44 -6.21
C VAL A 209 -20.59 -27.64 -6.39
N LYS A 210 -20.78 -28.38 -7.48
CA LYS A 210 -20.05 -29.63 -7.81
C LYS A 210 -19.26 -29.49 -9.11
N ASN A 211 -19.78 -28.69 -10.05
CA ASN A 211 -19.23 -28.50 -11.38
C ASN A 211 -18.99 -27.01 -11.69
N ILE A 212 -17.73 -26.64 -11.90
CA ILE A 212 -17.28 -25.32 -12.40
C ILE A 212 -16.45 -25.45 -13.68
N SER A 213 -16.53 -26.57 -14.41
CA SER A 213 -15.82 -26.74 -15.67
C SER A 213 -16.11 -25.57 -16.62
N TYR A 214 -15.09 -25.04 -17.29
CA TYR A 214 -15.17 -23.91 -18.24
C TYR A 214 -15.67 -22.56 -17.68
N LEU A 215 -15.85 -22.41 -16.35
CA LEU A 215 -16.49 -21.24 -15.71
C LEU A 215 -16.07 -19.87 -16.28
N PHE A 216 -14.77 -19.62 -16.43
CA PHE A 216 -14.19 -18.40 -16.98
C PHE A 216 -13.40 -18.64 -18.28
N MET A 217 -13.58 -19.79 -18.96
CA MET A 217 -12.78 -20.11 -20.15
C MET A 217 -12.88 -19.01 -21.22
N THR A 218 -11.76 -18.52 -21.75
CA THR A 218 -11.73 -17.47 -22.78
C THR A 218 -12.48 -16.19 -22.37
N THR A 219 -12.23 -15.71 -21.14
CA THR A 219 -12.77 -14.44 -20.61
C THR A 219 -11.75 -13.31 -20.60
N GLY A 220 -12.23 -12.08 -20.80
CA GLY A 220 -11.43 -10.87 -20.95
C GLY A 220 -10.90 -10.24 -19.66
N LEU A 221 -10.81 -10.98 -18.55
CA LEU A 221 -10.64 -10.44 -17.20
C LEU A 221 -9.37 -9.57 -17.03
N ALA A 222 -9.42 -8.68 -16.04
CA ALA A 222 -8.34 -7.78 -15.64
C ALA A 222 -8.36 -7.55 -14.12
N GLY A 223 -7.28 -6.97 -13.58
CA GLY A 223 -7.16 -6.72 -12.14
C GLY A 223 -6.88 -8.01 -11.35
N THR A 224 -7.55 -8.15 -10.21
CA THR A 224 -7.45 -9.31 -9.31
C THR A 224 -8.79 -10.04 -9.26
N LEU A 225 -8.75 -11.36 -9.18
CA LEU A 225 -9.92 -12.19 -8.86
C LEU A 225 -9.60 -13.00 -7.59
N ASP A 226 -10.32 -12.73 -6.50
CA ASP A 226 -10.24 -13.52 -5.27
C ASP A 226 -11.41 -14.51 -5.19
N LEU A 227 -11.08 -15.78 -4.97
CA LEU A 227 -12.02 -16.89 -4.75
C LEU A 227 -11.61 -17.72 -3.52
N SER A 228 -10.67 -17.26 -2.70
CA SER A 228 -10.15 -17.97 -1.52
C SER A 228 -11.24 -18.37 -0.51
N HIS A 229 -12.27 -17.52 -0.41
CA HIS A 229 -13.42 -17.67 0.47
C HIS A 229 -14.50 -18.64 -0.07
N TRP A 230 -14.40 -19.15 -1.31
CA TRP A 230 -15.36 -20.12 -1.85
C TRP A 230 -15.29 -21.46 -1.10
N ASP A 231 -16.41 -21.92 -0.54
CA ASP A 231 -16.53 -23.30 -0.07
C ASP A 231 -16.58 -24.25 -1.27
N VAL A 232 -15.42 -24.78 -1.63
CA VAL A 232 -15.24 -25.77 -2.70
C VAL A 232 -15.46 -27.20 -2.25
N SER A 233 -15.97 -27.45 -1.04
CA SER A 233 -15.99 -28.79 -0.46
C SER A 233 -16.89 -29.81 -1.16
N SER A 234 -17.83 -29.35 -2.01
CA SER A 234 -18.63 -30.19 -2.91
C SER A 234 -18.04 -30.35 -4.32
N LEU A 235 -17.02 -29.59 -4.73
CA LEU A 235 -16.48 -29.63 -6.10
C LEU A 235 -15.92 -31.00 -6.44
N ASN A 236 -16.30 -31.54 -7.60
CA ASN A 236 -15.68 -32.73 -8.19
C ASN A 236 -15.30 -32.57 -9.67
N ARG A 237 -15.81 -31.54 -10.37
CA ARG A 237 -15.52 -31.26 -11.79
C ARG A 237 -15.12 -29.81 -11.99
N THR A 238 -13.88 -29.59 -12.43
CA THR A 238 -13.32 -28.23 -12.61
C THR A 238 -12.59 -28.02 -13.96
N THR A 239 -12.73 -28.97 -14.89
CA THR A 239 -12.03 -29.00 -16.18
C THR A 239 -12.09 -27.67 -16.93
N LEU A 240 -10.93 -27.11 -17.29
CA LEU A 240 -10.78 -25.88 -18.08
C LEU A 240 -11.41 -24.62 -17.45
N ALA A 241 -11.67 -24.61 -16.13
CA ALA A 241 -12.34 -23.48 -15.46
C ALA A 241 -11.68 -22.11 -15.69
N PHE A 242 -10.34 -22.06 -15.79
CA PHE A 242 -9.54 -20.85 -15.99
C PHE A 242 -8.66 -20.94 -17.27
N ALA A 243 -9.07 -21.76 -18.25
CA ALA A 243 -8.36 -21.89 -19.52
C ALA A 243 -8.44 -20.59 -20.34
N ARG A 244 -7.34 -20.12 -20.94
CA ARG A 244 -7.31 -18.88 -21.75
C ARG A 244 -7.95 -17.67 -21.03
N THR A 245 -7.79 -17.59 -19.70
CA THR A 245 -8.47 -16.61 -18.85
C THR A 245 -7.61 -15.37 -18.62
N GLY A 246 -8.22 -14.20 -18.80
CA GLY A 246 -7.61 -12.91 -18.55
C GLY A 246 -6.93 -12.27 -19.76
N THR A 247 -6.67 -10.98 -19.62
CA THR A 247 -5.85 -10.17 -20.54
C THR A 247 -4.46 -9.96 -19.94
N SER A 248 -3.58 -9.24 -20.65
CA SER A 248 -2.30 -8.75 -20.09
C SER A 248 -2.46 -7.74 -18.93
N GLN A 249 -3.69 -7.47 -18.47
CA GLN A 249 -4.00 -6.67 -17.28
C GLN A 249 -4.59 -7.52 -16.14
N PHE A 250 -4.74 -8.83 -16.32
CA PHE A 250 -5.03 -9.76 -15.21
C PHE A 250 -3.74 -9.96 -14.41
N LYS A 251 -3.78 -9.69 -13.10
CA LYS A 251 -2.59 -9.58 -12.24
C LYS A 251 -2.52 -10.70 -11.20
N ARG A 252 -3.62 -11.01 -10.49
CA ARG A 252 -3.69 -12.04 -9.44
C ARG A 252 -4.96 -12.89 -9.57
N LEU A 253 -4.81 -14.19 -9.35
CA LEU A 253 -5.91 -15.13 -9.14
C LEU A 253 -5.67 -15.83 -7.81
N ASP A 254 -6.51 -15.54 -6.81
CA ASP A 254 -6.38 -16.09 -5.47
C ASP A 254 -7.34 -17.26 -5.26
N LEU A 255 -6.78 -18.47 -5.12
CA LEU A 255 -7.52 -19.69 -4.77
C LEU A 255 -7.02 -20.25 -3.42
N SER A 256 -6.38 -19.45 -2.58
CA SER A 256 -5.74 -19.91 -1.35
C SER A 256 -6.74 -20.57 -0.38
N GLY A 257 -6.27 -21.50 0.44
CA GLY A 257 -7.06 -22.13 1.51
C GLY A 257 -8.15 -23.13 1.10
N TRP A 258 -8.42 -23.32 -0.21
CA TRP A 258 -9.44 -24.22 -0.78
C TRP A 258 -9.43 -25.63 -0.18
N ASN A 259 -10.60 -26.21 0.08
CA ASN A 259 -10.77 -27.41 0.92
C ASN A 259 -11.57 -28.53 0.23
N PHE A 260 -10.87 -29.48 -0.40
CA PHE A 260 -11.45 -30.54 -1.22
C PHE A 260 -11.97 -31.72 -0.38
N LYS A 261 -13.18 -31.59 0.19
CA LYS A 261 -13.81 -32.71 0.95
C LYS A 261 -14.48 -33.76 0.05
N SER A 262 -14.80 -33.42 -1.20
CA SER A 262 -15.44 -34.35 -2.15
C SER A 262 -14.44 -35.38 -2.67
N PRO A 263 -14.71 -36.70 -2.53
CA PRO A 263 -13.83 -37.74 -3.07
C PRO A 263 -13.89 -37.76 -4.61
N ASN A 264 -12.76 -38.12 -5.23
CA ASN A 264 -12.60 -38.20 -6.69
C ASN A 264 -12.74 -36.86 -7.43
N THR A 265 -12.17 -35.79 -6.86
CA THR A 265 -12.15 -34.48 -7.52
C THR A 265 -11.18 -34.48 -8.72
N SER A 266 -11.62 -34.02 -9.89
CA SER A 266 -10.75 -33.80 -11.07
C SER A 266 -10.41 -32.33 -11.25
N LEU A 267 -9.11 -32.02 -11.20
CA LEU A 267 -8.52 -30.69 -11.36
C LEU A 267 -7.73 -30.57 -12.66
N ALA A 268 -8.32 -29.90 -13.65
CA ALA A 268 -7.65 -29.52 -14.89
C ALA A 268 -7.89 -28.02 -15.16
N LEU A 269 -7.61 -27.19 -14.15
CA LEU A 269 -8.05 -25.80 -14.03
C LEU A 269 -7.49 -24.85 -15.11
N PHE A 270 -6.16 -24.86 -15.33
CA PHE A 270 -5.43 -23.79 -16.04
C PHE A 270 -4.85 -24.22 -17.40
N LEU A 271 -5.34 -25.34 -17.93
CA LEU A 271 -4.95 -25.91 -19.21
C LEU A 271 -5.13 -24.90 -20.36
N GLN A 272 -4.03 -24.64 -21.08
CA GLN A 272 -3.83 -23.65 -22.16
C GLN A 272 -3.88 -22.19 -21.70
N GLU A 273 -2.75 -21.49 -21.91
CA GLU A 273 -2.67 -20.04 -22.09
C GLU A 273 -3.27 -19.21 -20.94
N LEU A 274 -3.23 -19.73 -19.71
CA LEU A 274 -3.25 -18.86 -18.53
C LEU A 274 -2.00 -17.97 -18.59
N ALA A 275 -2.19 -16.65 -18.49
CA ALA A 275 -1.11 -15.68 -18.52
C ALA A 275 -0.12 -15.82 -17.34
N ASP A 276 1.02 -15.15 -17.42
CA ASP A 276 1.95 -15.04 -16.30
C ASP A 276 1.36 -14.09 -15.24
N ILE A 277 0.66 -14.67 -14.26
CA ILE A 277 -0.06 -13.96 -13.19
C ILE A 277 0.42 -14.42 -11.82
N ASP A 278 0.14 -13.61 -10.81
CA ASP A 278 0.23 -13.99 -9.40
C ASP A 278 -0.89 -14.99 -9.06
N LEU A 279 -0.64 -16.27 -9.35
CA LEU A 279 -1.55 -17.36 -9.01
C LEU A 279 -1.25 -17.87 -7.60
N ASP A 280 -2.25 -17.82 -6.72
CA ASP A 280 -2.17 -18.35 -5.36
C ASP A 280 -2.92 -19.69 -5.23
N THR A 281 -2.16 -20.74 -4.92
CA THR A 281 -2.67 -22.11 -4.65
C THR A 281 -2.17 -22.63 -3.29
N SER A 282 -1.81 -21.72 -2.39
CA SER A 282 -1.32 -22.03 -1.05
C SER A 282 -2.43 -22.58 -0.13
N ASP A 283 -2.03 -23.26 0.95
CA ASP A 283 -2.88 -23.73 2.05
C ASP A 283 -4.11 -24.59 1.67
N TRP A 284 -4.09 -25.20 0.48
CA TRP A 284 -5.11 -26.16 0.04
C TRP A 284 -5.21 -27.36 0.99
N LYS A 285 -6.43 -27.71 1.38
CA LYS A 285 -6.77 -28.73 2.38
C LYS A 285 -7.45 -29.94 1.74
N ASN A 286 -7.21 -31.12 2.32
CA ASN A 286 -7.76 -32.40 1.86
C ASN A 286 -7.45 -32.76 0.39
N THR A 287 -6.31 -32.29 -0.11
CA THR A 287 -5.83 -32.53 -1.49
C THR A 287 -5.67 -34.03 -1.85
N HIS A 288 -5.59 -34.93 -0.86
CA HIS A 288 -5.65 -36.38 -1.05
C HIS A 288 -6.96 -36.88 -1.70
N ASN A 289 -8.05 -36.10 -1.69
CA ASN A 289 -9.31 -36.45 -2.35
C ASN A 289 -9.34 -36.12 -3.85
N ILE A 290 -8.34 -35.39 -4.35
CA ILE A 290 -8.15 -35.11 -5.78
C ILE A 290 -7.68 -36.41 -6.44
N SER A 291 -8.45 -36.95 -7.39
CA SER A 291 -8.10 -38.18 -8.12
C SER A 291 -7.41 -37.92 -9.46
N ASP A 292 -7.37 -36.67 -9.91
CA ASP A 292 -6.83 -36.30 -11.22
C ASP A 292 -6.31 -34.86 -11.23
N MET A 293 -5.07 -34.67 -11.71
CA MET A 293 -4.40 -33.39 -11.94
C MET A 293 -3.86 -33.28 -13.39
N GLN A 294 -4.38 -34.11 -14.31
CA GLN A 294 -3.77 -34.26 -15.63
C GLN A 294 -3.91 -32.96 -16.44
N TYR A 295 -2.79 -32.53 -17.02
CA TYR A 295 -2.67 -31.26 -17.73
C TYR A 295 -3.00 -29.98 -16.94
N MET A 296 -3.04 -29.99 -15.59
CA MET A 296 -3.51 -28.86 -14.78
C MET A 296 -2.90 -27.49 -15.14
N PHE A 297 -1.61 -27.46 -15.52
CA PHE A 297 -0.87 -26.30 -16.02
C PHE A 297 -0.29 -26.51 -17.43
N TYR A 298 -0.93 -27.32 -18.29
CA TYR A 298 -0.37 -27.63 -19.61
C TYR A 298 -0.44 -26.43 -20.55
N TYR A 299 0.71 -25.99 -21.08
CA TYR A 299 0.85 -24.74 -21.84
C TYR A 299 0.40 -23.47 -21.08
N SER A 300 0.50 -23.44 -19.75
CA SER A 300 0.35 -22.19 -18.98
C SER A 300 1.62 -21.33 -19.09
N TRP A 301 1.52 -20.02 -18.83
CA TRP A 301 2.65 -19.08 -18.87
C TRP A 301 3.15 -18.67 -17.48
N VAL A 302 2.56 -19.21 -16.41
CA VAL A 302 2.91 -18.92 -15.01
C VAL A 302 4.41 -19.07 -14.75
N SER A 303 5.01 -18.02 -14.17
CA SER A 303 6.42 -18.01 -13.77
C SER A 303 6.69 -18.68 -12.43
N LYS A 304 5.67 -18.79 -11.57
CA LYS A 304 5.73 -19.45 -10.26
C LYS A 304 4.51 -20.35 -10.01
N VAL A 305 4.64 -21.37 -9.16
CA VAL A 305 3.51 -22.14 -8.62
C VAL A 305 3.81 -22.70 -7.24
N ASP A 306 2.82 -22.71 -6.33
CA ASP A 306 2.89 -23.42 -5.06
C ASP A 306 2.05 -24.71 -5.13
N ILE A 307 2.74 -25.86 -5.07
CA ILE A 307 2.11 -27.20 -4.98
C ILE A 307 2.54 -27.93 -3.69
N SER A 308 3.03 -27.20 -2.68
CA SER A 308 3.47 -27.78 -1.41
C SER A 308 2.33 -28.35 -0.56
N SER A 309 1.12 -27.83 -0.76
CA SER A 309 -0.14 -28.31 -0.19
C SER A 309 -0.71 -29.55 -0.92
N PHE A 310 -0.15 -29.95 -2.08
CA PHE A 310 -0.74 -30.97 -2.93
C PHE A 310 -0.28 -32.36 -2.50
N ASP A 311 -1.19 -33.18 -1.96
CA ASP A 311 -0.96 -34.62 -1.82
C ASP A 311 -1.14 -35.30 -3.18
N MET A 312 -0.03 -35.69 -3.79
CA MET A 312 0.03 -36.30 -5.11
C MET A 312 0.39 -37.79 -5.03
N ARG A 313 0.51 -38.35 -3.82
CA ARG A 313 1.19 -39.62 -3.57
C ARG A 313 0.43 -40.81 -4.14
N HIS A 314 -0.89 -40.82 -4.03
CA HIS A 314 -1.81 -41.82 -4.59
C HIS A 314 -2.04 -41.68 -6.10
N LEU A 315 -1.80 -40.50 -6.71
CA LEU A 315 -2.09 -40.26 -8.12
C LEU A 315 -1.21 -41.12 -9.05
N PRO A 316 -1.76 -41.76 -10.10
CA PRO A 316 -0.94 -42.44 -11.09
C PRO A 316 -0.16 -41.44 -11.97
N THR A 317 0.93 -41.90 -12.58
CA THR A 317 1.74 -41.12 -13.54
C THR A 317 1.18 -41.16 -14.97
N SER A 318 0.07 -41.88 -15.17
CA SER A 318 -0.64 -42.08 -16.43
C SER A 318 -1.91 -41.20 -16.50
N SER A 319 -2.88 -41.57 -17.33
CA SER A 319 -4.19 -40.88 -17.41
C SER A 319 -4.92 -40.86 -16.07
N ASN A 320 -5.62 -39.76 -15.79
CA ASN A 320 -6.35 -39.51 -14.54
C ASN A 320 -5.39 -39.51 -13.33
N GLY A 321 -4.51 -38.51 -13.28
CA GLY A 321 -3.30 -38.55 -12.44
C GLY A 321 -2.39 -37.33 -12.66
N THR A 322 -1.07 -37.49 -12.55
CA THR A 322 -0.10 -36.37 -12.71
C THR A 322 0.31 -36.09 -14.15
N ARG A 323 -0.12 -36.91 -15.12
CA ARG A 323 0.41 -36.90 -16.49
C ARG A 323 0.34 -35.54 -17.17
N LYS A 324 1.51 -35.04 -17.60
CA LYS A 324 1.70 -33.75 -18.30
C LYS A 324 1.21 -32.51 -17.50
N MET A 325 0.99 -32.64 -16.19
CA MET A 325 0.54 -31.55 -15.30
C MET A 325 1.33 -30.24 -15.50
N LEU A 326 2.65 -30.32 -15.65
CA LEU A 326 3.58 -29.19 -15.76
C LEU A 326 4.27 -29.11 -17.16
N SER A 327 3.81 -29.89 -18.14
CA SER A 327 4.42 -29.92 -19.48
C SER A 327 4.25 -28.59 -20.21
N ASN A 328 5.32 -28.17 -20.90
CA ASN A 328 5.36 -26.98 -21.77
C ASN A 328 5.18 -25.65 -21.03
N ASN A 329 5.48 -25.60 -19.73
CA ASN A 329 5.66 -24.33 -19.01
C ASN A 329 7.09 -23.84 -19.22
N GLU A 330 7.35 -23.16 -20.34
CA GLU A 330 8.67 -22.58 -20.65
C GLU A 330 9.02 -21.37 -19.77
N ASN A 331 8.07 -20.86 -18.98
CA ASN A 331 8.25 -19.71 -18.09
C ASN A 331 8.37 -20.05 -16.60
N LEU A 332 8.07 -21.29 -16.18
CA LEU A 332 8.01 -21.68 -14.76
C LEU A 332 9.43 -21.75 -14.17
N LYS A 333 9.81 -20.65 -13.51
CA LYS A 333 11.14 -20.38 -12.94
C LYS A 333 11.20 -20.63 -11.44
N GLU A 334 10.05 -20.70 -10.76
CA GLU A 334 9.92 -20.89 -9.33
C GLU A 334 8.86 -21.96 -9.02
N ILE A 335 9.17 -22.94 -8.17
CA ILE A 335 8.23 -23.97 -7.74
C ILE A 335 8.40 -24.27 -6.26
N LYS A 336 7.33 -24.09 -5.48
CA LYS A 336 7.28 -24.44 -4.06
C LYS A 336 6.69 -25.85 -3.91
N LEU A 337 7.43 -26.71 -3.22
CA LEU A 337 7.21 -28.15 -3.10
C LEU A 337 7.10 -28.54 -1.63
N GLY A 338 6.40 -29.63 -1.33
CA GLY A 338 6.12 -30.09 0.03
C GLY A 338 6.24 -31.61 0.18
N PRO A 339 6.08 -32.13 1.40
CA PRO A 339 6.36 -33.54 1.74
C PRO A 339 5.41 -34.56 1.10
N ASN A 340 4.38 -34.12 0.37
CA ASN A 340 3.48 -34.99 -0.39
C ASN A 340 3.45 -34.70 -1.90
N SER A 341 4.24 -33.72 -2.37
CA SER A 341 4.33 -33.37 -3.79
C SER A 341 5.08 -34.47 -4.57
N LYS A 342 4.57 -34.83 -5.76
CA LYS A 342 5.16 -35.87 -6.62
C LYS A 342 5.35 -35.38 -8.04
N LEU A 343 6.60 -35.12 -8.41
CA LEU A 343 6.96 -34.58 -9.72
C LEU A 343 7.03 -35.64 -10.83
N THR A 344 7.15 -36.93 -10.48
CA THR A 344 7.11 -38.02 -11.47
C THR A 344 5.79 -38.02 -12.25
N GLY A 345 5.88 -38.05 -13.59
CA GLY A 345 4.73 -37.96 -14.50
C GLY A 345 4.27 -36.54 -14.85
N THR A 346 4.66 -35.52 -14.09
CA THR A 346 4.25 -34.12 -14.36
C THR A 346 4.79 -33.56 -15.68
N ASN A 347 5.93 -34.07 -16.15
CA ASN A 347 6.72 -33.51 -17.25
C ASN A 347 7.17 -32.05 -17.01
N LEU A 348 7.62 -31.74 -15.78
CA LEU A 348 8.32 -30.49 -15.45
C LEU A 348 9.39 -30.14 -16.50
N THR A 349 9.34 -28.90 -16.99
CA THR A 349 10.28 -28.36 -17.99
C THR A 349 11.72 -28.39 -17.49
N GLN A 350 12.67 -28.71 -18.38
CA GLN A 350 14.09 -28.59 -18.06
C GLN A 350 14.49 -27.12 -17.91
N VAL A 351 15.28 -26.78 -16.89
CA VAL A 351 15.95 -25.47 -16.84
C VAL A 351 16.87 -25.35 -18.07
N PRO A 352 16.82 -24.26 -18.84
CA PRO A 352 17.73 -24.07 -19.95
C PRO A 352 19.15 -23.79 -19.44
N ASP A 353 20.14 -24.42 -20.08
CA ASP A 353 21.55 -24.04 -20.00
C ASP A 353 21.81 -22.97 -21.06
N ASN A 354 22.11 -21.74 -20.65
CA ASN A 354 22.36 -20.60 -21.53
C ASN A 354 23.12 -19.48 -20.79
N ASN A 355 23.36 -18.35 -21.47
CA ASN A 355 24.09 -17.19 -20.93
C ASN A 355 23.48 -16.53 -19.67
N LYS A 356 22.32 -16.98 -19.19
CA LYS A 356 21.62 -16.47 -18.01
C LYS A 356 21.35 -17.53 -16.94
N TYR A 357 21.05 -18.77 -17.33
CA TYR A 357 20.70 -19.85 -16.41
C TYR A 357 21.61 -21.07 -16.60
N THR A 358 21.97 -21.72 -15.50
CA THR A 358 23.03 -22.76 -15.47
C THR A 358 22.57 -24.16 -15.90
N GLY A 359 21.29 -24.34 -16.25
CA GLY A 359 20.67 -25.65 -16.43
C GLY A 359 20.25 -26.37 -15.13
N TYR A 360 20.38 -25.72 -13.96
CA TYR A 360 20.02 -26.29 -12.66
C TYR A 360 18.89 -25.51 -11.96
N TRP A 361 18.11 -26.22 -11.14
CA TRP A 361 17.32 -25.64 -10.06
C TRP A 361 18.21 -25.46 -8.82
N GLN A 362 17.98 -24.42 -8.03
CA GLN A 362 18.58 -24.22 -6.71
C GLN A 362 17.47 -23.96 -5.69
N ASN A 363 17.57 -24.51 -4.48
CA ASN A 363 16.61 -24.22 -3.42
C ASN A 363 16.87 -22.83 -2.79
N VAL A 364 15.80 -22.18 -2.31
CA VAL A 364 15.88 -20.82 -1.76
C VAL A 364 16.52 -20.81 -0.38
N GLY A 365 16.18 -21.77 0.49
CA GLY A 365 16.64 -21.79 1.90
C GLY A 365 16.29 -20.49 2.63
N ASP A 366 17.19 -20.00 3.49
CA ASP A 366 17.06 -18.71 4.20
C ASP A 366 17.32 -17.47 3.29
N GLY A 367 17.16 -17.65 1.98
CA GLY A 367 17.35 -16.63 0.95
C GLY A 367 16.05 -16.00 0.47
N THR A 368 16.05 -15.55 -0.79
CA THR A 368 14.85 -15.16 -1.54
C THR A 368 14.86 -15.82 -2.92
N ALA A 369 13.75 -15.80 -3.64
CA ALA A 369 13.69 -16.33 -5.01
C ALA A 369 14.71 -15.67 -5.98
N ARG A 370 15.15 -14.43 -5.68
CA ARG A 370 16.25 -13.78 -6.40
C ARG A 370 17.61 -14.15 -5.81
N GLN A 371 17.78 -14.06 -4.50
CA GLN A 371 19.04 -14.37 -3.83
C GLN A 371 18.90 -15.67 -3.00
N PRO A 372 18.87 -16.85 -3.65
CA PRO A 372 18.79 -18.12 -2.94
C PRO A 372 20.07 -18.35 -2.13
N LYS A 373 19.93 -18.82 -0.90
CA LYS A 373 21.04 -19.20 -0.01
C LYS A 373 21.11 -20.70 0.23
N GLY A 374 20.21 -21.48 -0.36
CA GLY A 374 20.22 -22.93 -0.23
C GLY A 374 21.29 -23.57 -1.12
N ASP A 375 22.00 -24.55 -0.55
CA ASP A 375 23.11 -25.28 -1.21
C ASP A 375 22.63 -26.36 -2.21
N LEU A 376 21.33 -26.65 -2.27
CA LEU A 376 20.79 -27.79 -3.01
C LEU A 376 20.56 -27.44 -4.48
N VAL A 377 21.64 -27.54 -5.27
CA VAL A 377 21.64 -27.37 -6.73
C VAL A 377 21.38 -28.72 -7.41
N LEU A 378 20.33 -28.79 -8.25
CA LEU A 378 19.81 -30.03 -8.85
C LEU A 378 19.44 -29.83 -10.32
N THR A 379 19.79 -30.79 -11.19
CA THR A 379 19.12 -30.90 -12.49
C THR A 379 17.64 -31.21 -12.28
N THR A 380 16.79 -30.86 -13.24
CA THR A 380 15.35 -31.17 -13.20
C THR A 380 15.08 -32.66 -12.95
N ASN A 381 15.90 -33.55 -13.51
CA ASN A 381 15.75 -35.00 -13.32
C ASN A 381 16.05 -35.43 -11.87
N GLN A 382 17.03 -34.80 -11.21
CA GLN A 382 17.31 -35.03 -9.79
C GLN A 382 16.23 -34.42 -8.89
N LEU A 383 15.69 -33.24 -9.24
CA LEU A 383 14.56 -32.63 -8.53
C LEU A 383 13.30 -33.52 -8.64
N VAL A 384 13.00 -34.03 -9.84
CA VAL A 384 11.91 -34.99 -10.09
C VAL A 384 12.08 -36.27 -9.29
N ALA A 385 13.30 -36.82 -9.21
CA ALA A 385 13.60 -38.02 -8.43
C ALA A 385 13.57 -37.78 -6.91
N ARG A 386 13.82 -36.55 -6.44
CA ARG A 386 13.78 -36.15 -5.02
C ARG A 386 12.37 -35.91 -4.50
N TYR A 387 11.45 -35.46 -5.34
CA TYR A 387 10.02 -35.30 -5.02
C TYR A 387 9.22 -36.45 -5.63
N ASP A 388 9.38 -37.62 -5.03
CA ASP A 388 8.82 -38.91 -5.43
C ASP A 388 7.42 -39.20 -4.82
N GLY A 389 7.01 -38.44 -3.81
CA GLY A 389 5.81 -38.70 -3.00
C GLY A 389 5.93 -39.86 -2.00
N ILE A 390 7.15 -40.33 -1.66
CA ILE A 390 7.38 -41.44 -0.72
C ILE A 390 8.48 -41.11 0.30
N GLN A 391 9.66 -40.67 -0.14
CA GLN A 391 10.79 -40.26 0.72
C GLN A 391 11.07 -38.76 0.58
N THR A 392 10.00 -37.99 0.55
CA THR A 392 10.00 -36.60 0.12
C THR A 392 10.53 -35.63 1.20
N PRO A 393 11.31 -34.60 0.85
CA PRO A 393 11.84 -33.62 1.81
C PRO A 393 10.77 -32.78 2.52
N ALA A 394 11.21 -32.00 3.52
CA ALA A 394 10.45 -30.88 4.05
C ALA A 394 10.14 -29.84 2.97
N THR A 395 9.13 -29.00 3.22
CA THR A 395 8.69 -27.93 2.31
C THR A 395 9.82 -26.95 1.99
N ASP A 396 10.05 -26.69 0.69
CA ASP A 396 11.10 -25.81 0.19
C ASP A 396 10.68 -25.21 -1.17
N THR A 397 11.32 -24.12 -1.59
CA THR A 397 11.09 -23.44 -2.87
C THR A 397 12.31 -23.57 -3.75
N PHE A 398 12.13 -24.00 -5.00
CA PHE A 398 13.19 -24.13 -5.98
C PHE A 398 13.06 -23.06 -7.05
N VAL A 399 14.16 -22.41 -7.40
CA VAL A 399 14.26 -21.43 -8.49
C VAL A 399 15.25 -21.87 -9.56
N TRP A 400 15.08 -21.39 -10.79
CA TRP A 400 16.12 -21.54 -11.82
C TRP A 400 17.39 -20.83 -11.38
N GLN A 401 18.49 -21.59 -11.24
CA GLN A 401 19.78 -21.02 -10.89
C GLN A 401 20.28 -20.14 -12.04
N ARG A 402 20.60 -18.90 -11.70
CA ARG A 402 21.18 -17.92 -12.62
C ARG A 402 22.71 -17.98 -12.55
N HIS A 403 23.36 -17.68 -13.66
CA HIS A 403 24.80 -17.40 -13.64
C HIS A 403 25.08 -16.14 -12.80
N ALA A 404 26.26 -16.12 -12.17
CA ALA A 404 26.84 -14.88 -11.67
C ALA A 404 26.94 -13.88 -12.83
N GLY A 405 26.55 -12.63 -12.58
CA GLY A 405 26.82 -11.55 -13.53
C GLY A 405 28.27 -11.08 -13.40
N GLU A 406 28.76 -10.48 -14.46
CA GLU A 406 30.03 -9.75 -14.43
C GLU A 406 29.94 -8.58 -13.43
N PRO A 407 31.06 -8.21 -12.76
CA PRO A 407 31.06 -7.23 -11.69
C PRO A 407 30.70 -5.82 -12.17
N VAL A 408 30.24 -5.01 -11.21
CA VAL A 408 30.08 -3.56 -11.38
C VAL A 408 31.19 -2.86 -10.58
N THR A 409 32.15 -2.26 -11.27
CA THR A 409 33.22 -1.45 -10.67
C THR A 409 32.68 -0.06 -10.36
N VAL A 410 32.96 0.46 -9.17
CA VAL A 410 32.67 1.85 -8.79
C VAL A 410 33.98 2.59 -8.58
N ASN A 411 34.22 3.58 -9.42
CA ASN A 411 35.45 4.38 -9.41
C ASN A 411 35.19 5.76 -8.80
N TYR A 412 36.11 6.25 -7.97
CA TYR A 412 36.02 7.55 -7.30
C TYR A 412 37.17 8.43 -7.79
N VAL A 413 36.86 9.47 -8.57
CA VAL A 413 37.88 10.33 -9.20
C VAL A 413 37.62 11.82 -9.01
N ASP A 414 38.68 12.61 -9.11
CA ASP A 414 38.60 14.07 -9.18
C ASP A 414 37.92 14.50 -10.49
N GLN A 415 37.05 15.51 -10.43
CA GLN A 415 36.38 16.06 -11.61
C GLN A 415 37.34 16.83 -12.54
N ALA A 416 38.38 17.45 -11.99
CA ALA A 416 39.38 18.21 -12.75
C ALA A 416 40.46 17.30 -13.36
N ASP A 417 40.81 16.20 -12.69
CA ASP A 417 41.66 15.13 -13.22
C ASP A 417 41.02 13.74 -13.00
N PRO A 418 40.25 13.23 -13.98
CA PRO A 418 39.66 11.90 -13.91
C PRO A 418 40.66 10.72 -13.87
N SER A 419 41.98 10.98 -13.97
CA SER A 419 43.02 9.96 -13.70
C SER A 419 43.44 9.91 -12.23
N GLN A 420 43.14 10.95 -11.45
CA GLN A 420 43.36 11.01 -10.01
C GLN A 420 42.26 10.25 -9.26
N VAL A 421 42.53 8.99 -8.92
CA VAL A 421 41.68 8.18 -8.01
C VAL A 421 41.78 8.74 -6.59
N ILE A 422 40.65 9.09 -5.97
CA ILE A 422 40.59 9.74 -4.65
C ILE A 422 40.13 8.81 -3.52
N GLN A 423 39.54 7.67 -3.85
CA GLN A 423 39.19 6.58 -2.92
C GLN A 423 39.39 5.24 -3.65
N PRO A 424 39.80 4.14 -2.97
CA PRO A 424 39.85 2.82 -3.57
C PRO A 424 38.54 2.43 -4.27
N THR A 425 38.65 1.73 -5.40
CA THR A 425 37.50 1.29 -6.21
C THR A 425 36.72 0.19 -5.51
N ASP A 426 35.40 0.32 -5.43
CA ASP A 426 34.51 -0.73 -4.91
C ASP A 426 34.05 -1.65 -6.04
N THR A 427 33.75 -2.92 -5.71
CA THR A 427 33.27 -3.92 -6.67
C THR A 427 31.98 -4.56 -6.16
N LEU A 428 30.88 -4.36 -6.87
CA LEU A 428 29.61 -5.04 -6.60
C LEU A 428 29.52 -6.34 -7.40
N THR A 429 28.88 -7.35 -6.82
CA THR A 429 28.63 -8.66 -7.46
C THR A 429 27.20 -9.14 -7.17
N GLY A 430 26.66 -9.98 -8.06
CA GLY A 430 25.30 -10.53 -7.97
C GLY A 430 25.01 -11.48 -9.13
N ALA A 431 23.81 -12.09 -9.17
CA ALA A 431 23.40 -12.89 -10.31
C ALA A 431 22.85 -12.03 -11.45
N ILE A 432 22.91 -12.50 -12.70
CA ILE A 432 22.36 -11.78 -13.87
C ILE A 432 20.88 -11.42 -13.63
N ASP A 433 20.45 -10.18 -13.93
CA ASP A 433 19.15 -9.57 -13.58
C ASP A 433 18.93 -9.24 -12.08
N ASP A 434 19.92 -9.41 -11.18
CA ASP A 434 19.82 -8.79 -9.84
C ASP A 434 20.03 -7.28 -9.93
N PRO A 435 19.23 -6.49 -9.22
CA PRO A 435 19.41 -5.04 -9.16
C PRO A 435 20.62 -4.68 -8.29
N PHE A 436 21.31 -3.61 -8.68
CA PHE A 436 22.31 -2.94 -7.84
C PHE A 436 21.96 -1.46 -7.66
N THR A 437 22.54 -0.83 -6.65
CA THR A 437 22.43 0.61 -6.41
C THR A 437 23.72 1.12 -5.78
N VAL A 438 24.32 2.13 -6.40
CA VAL A 438 25.53 2.81 -5.91
C VAL A 438 25.10 4.04 -5.12
N THR A 439 25.43 4.08 -3.83
CA THR A 439 25.25 5.28 -3.01
C THR A 439 26.58 6.05 -2.97
N PRO A 440 26.65 7.31 -3.46
CA PRO A 440 27.88 8.09 -3.41
C PRO A 440 28.32 8.35 -1.96
N PRO A 441 29.51 7.93 -1.52
CA PRO A 441 30.04 8.22 -0.19
C PRO A 441 30.36 9.72 -0.01
N THR A 442 30.48 10.13 1.24
CA THR A 442 31.13 11.41 1.59
C THR A 442 32.63 11.18 1.64
N ILE A 443 33.41 12.02 0.95
CA ILE A 443 34.87 11.96 0.90
C ILE A 443 35.43 13.28 1.43
N ASP A 444 36.29 13.22 2.45
CA ASP A 444 36.83 14.40 3.13
C ASP A 444 37.60 15.31 2.17
N GLY A 445 37.29 16.61 2.17
CA GLY A 445 37.88 17.60 1.27
C GLY A 445 37.33 17.59 -0.15
N TYR A 446 36.30 16.79 -0.44
CA TYR A 446 35.66 16.68 -1.74
C TYR A 446 34.13 16.87 -1.64
N THR A 447 33.45 17.04 -2.78
CA THR A 447 31.99 16.99 -2.86
C THR A 447 31.56 16.29 -4.13
N TYR A 448 30.62 15.36 -4.03
CA TYR A 448 30.06 14.64 -5.16
C TYR A 448 29.40 15.59 -6.18
N ARG A 449 29.63 15.35 -7.48
CA ARG A 449 29.19 16.21 -8.59
C ARG A 449 28.38 15.47 -9.67
N GLY A 450 28.26 14.15 -9.57
CA GLY A 450 27.53 13.32 -10.53
C GLY A 450 28.39 12.15 -11.02
N THR A 451 27.87 11.43 -12.02
CA THR A 451 28.58 10.36 -12.71
C THR A 451 29.19 10.85 -14.02
N GLN A 452 30.34 10.28 -14.41
CA GLN A 452 30.93 10.53 -15.71
C GLN A 452 29.96 10.08 -16.82
N GLY A 453 29.68 10.97 -17.77
CA GLY A 453 28.76 10.70 -18.88
C GLY A 453 27.28 10.51 -18.49
N ASN A 454 26.87 10.94 -17.29
CA ASN A 454 25.52 10.71 -16.73
C ASN A 454 25.16 9.21 -16.58
N GLY A 455 26.14 8.35 -16.28
CA GLY A 455 25.90 6.94 -15.99
C GLY A 455 24.91 6.74 -14.83
N SER A 456 24.04 5.74 -14.91
CA SER A 456 23.04 5.48 -13.88
C SER A 456 23.69 4.92 -12.60
N LEU A 457 23.25 5.39 -11.43
CA LEU A 457 23.61 4.81 -10.14
C LEU A 457 22.85 3.51 -9.83
N THR A 458 21.79 3.21 -10.60
CA THR A 458 21.00 1.98 -10.48
C THR A 458 21.00 1.20 -11.78
N GLY A 459 21.00 -0.12 -11.69
CA GLY A 459 21.04 -1.01 -12.85
C GLY A 459 20.86 -2.47 -12.45
N THR A 460 21.21 -3.38 -13.35
CA THR A 460 21.22 -4.82 -13.08
C THR A 460 22.53 -5.46 -13.52
N PHE A 461 22.98 -6.49 -12.80
CA PHE A 461 24.10 -7.31 -13.25
C PHE A 461 23.78 -8.02 -14.58
N SER A 462 24.79 -8.20 -15.42
CA SER A 462 24.64 -8.70 -16.80
C SER A 462 25.83 -9.57 -17.20
N THR A 463 25.88 -10.04 -18.45
CA THR A 463 27.01 -10.80 -19.00
C THR A 463 28.20 -9.92 -19.45
N THR A 464 28.26 -8.67 -18.99
CA THR A 464 29.32 -7.70 -19.33
C THR A 464 29.61 -6.84 -18.12
N ALA A 465 30.89 -6.69 -17.76
CA ALA A 465 31.30 -5.82 -16.66
C ALA A 465 30.86 -4.37 -16.91
N GLN A 466 30.56 -3.65 -15.84
CA GLN A 466 30.04 -2.27 -15.89
C GLN A 466 30.90 -1.37 -15.01
N ASP A 467 31.38 -0.25 -15.54
CA ASP A 467 32.16 0.73 -14.78
C ASP A 467 31.33 1.99 -14.52
N ILE A 468 31.20 2.37 -13.24
CA ILE A 468 30.49 3.56 -12.79
C ILE A 468 31.51 4.51 -12.15
N THR A 469 31.92 5.53 -12.90
CA THR A 469 32.83 6.57 -12.38
C THR A 469 32.04 7.72 -11.76
N LEU A 470 32.22 7.91 -10.46
CA LEU A 470 31.68 9.00 -9.66
C LEU A 470 32.68 10.16 -9.66
N LEU A 471 32.21 11.35 -10.04
CA LEU A 471 33.01 12.57 -10.12
C LEU A 471 32.85 13.40 -8.84
N TYR A 472 33.97 13.92 -8.34
CA TYR A 472 34.01 14.77 -7.14
C TYR A 472 34.82 16.04 -7.41
N ALA A 473 34.27 17.20 -7.02
CA ALA A 473 35.04 18.43 -6.99
C ALA A 473 35.81 18.55 -5.67
N LYS A 474 37.09 18.91 -5.76
CA LYS A 474 37.96 19.18 -4.61
C LYS A 474 37.60 20.53 -3.99
N GLN A 475 37.47 20.58 -2.67
CA GLN A 475 37.15 21.80 -1.93
C GLN A 475 38.41 22.52 -1.44
N ALA A 476 38.33 23.85 -1.37
CA ALA A 476 39.29 24.72 -0.70
C ALA A 476 38.58 25.66 0.29
N GLN A 477 39.38 26.32 1.15
CA GLN A 477 38.89 27.24 2.18
C GLN A 477 39.65 28.58 2.13
N VAL A 478 38.90 29.68 2.12
CA VAL A 478 39.40 31.05 2.26
C VAL A 478 39.10 31.53 3.67
N THR A 479 40.08 32.14 4.33
CA THR A 479 39.91 32.80 5.63
C THR A 479 39.87 34.31 5.43
N VAL A 480 38.88 34.99 6.01
CA VAL A 480 38.69 36.45 5.89
C VAL A 480 38.91 37.08 7.26
N ASN A 481 39.92 37.93 7.39
CA ASN A 481 40.25 38.66 8.60
C ASN A 481 39.78 40.12 8.50
N TYR A 482 39.36 40.70 9.64
CA TYR A 482 38.97 42.10 9.75
C TYR A 482 39.96 42.82 10.66
N LEU A 483 40.71 43.77 10.07
CA LEU A 483 41.83 44.45 10.71
C LEU A 483 41.60 45.97 10.76
N ASP A 484 42.18 46.65 11.75
CA ASP A 484 42.33 48.11 11.70
C ASP A 484 43.56 48.54 10.86
N GLU A 485 43.74 49.85 10.65
CA GLU A 485 44.90 50.41 9.93
C GLU A 485 46.27 50.15 10.61
N ALA A 486 46.29 49.68 11.86
CA ALA A 486 47.49 49.25 12.57
C ALA A 486 47.71 47.72 12.52
N GLY A 487 46.79 46.96 11.91
CA GLY A 487 46.84 45.50 11.76
C GLY A 487 46.25 44.71 12.94
N ASN A 488 45.57 45.36 13.89
CA ASN A 488 44.91 44.66 15.01
C ASN A 488 43.61 44.00 14.54
N VAL A 489 43.30 42.80 15.05
CA VAL A 489 42.03 42.11 14.74
C VAL A 489 40.86 42.80 15.46
N ILE A 490 39.91 43.31 14.69
CA ILE A 490 38.73 44.06 15.18
C ILE A 490 37.41 43.28 15.11
N ALA A 491 37.35 42.19 14.34
CA ALA A 491 36.22 41.26 14.35
C ALA A 491 36.68 39.81 14.09
N PRO A 492 35.94 38.78 14.54
CA PRO A 492 36.31 37.37 14.35
C PRO A 492 36.45 37.00 12.86
N ALA A 493 37.50 36.24 12.54
CA ALA A 493 37.75 35.81 11.17
C ALA A 493 36.65 34.87 10.65
N GLN A 494 36.15 35.13 9.43
CA GLN A 494 35.20 34.27 8.75
C GLN A 494 35.90 33.23 7.88
N LYS A 495 35.21 32.13 7.57
CA LYS A 495 35.65 31.09 6.65
C LYS A 495 34.62 30.92 5.54
N LYS A 496 35.05 30.93 4.29
CA LYS A 496 34.25 30.51 3.12
C LYS A 496 34.89 29.26 2.50
N THR A 497 34.07 28.30 2.12
CA THR A 497 34.47 27.06 1.43
C THR A 497 33.82 27.00 0.06
N GLY A 498 34.48 26.32 -0.89
CA GLY A 498 33.97 26.13 -2.24
C GLY A 498 34.92 25.31 -3.11
N ASP A 499 34.49 25.01 -4.33
CA ASP A 499 35.22 24.15 -5.24
C ASP A 499 36.44 24.87 -5.83
N VAL A 500 37.58 24.20 -5.90
CA VAL A 500 38.81 24.74 -6.50
C VAL A 500 38.53 25.21 -7.94
N GLY A 501 38.95 26.43 -8.27
CA GLY A 501 38.70 27.09 -9.56
C GLY A 501 37.39 27.88 -9.64
N THR A 502 36.47 27.77 -8.66
CA THR A 502 35.27 28.62 -8.61
C THR A 502 35.52 29.97 -7.93
N THR A 503 34.71 30.98 -8.27
CA THR A 503 34.82 32.32 -7.68
C THR A 503 34.12 32.42 -6.32
N TYR A 504 34.65 33.29 -5.46
CA TYR A 504 34.00 33.72 -4.22
C TYR A 504 33.85 35.24 -4.19
N THR A 505 32.81 35.70 -3.49
CA THR A 505 32.61 37.10 -3.08
C THR A 505 32.70 37.20 -1.56
N ILE A 506 33.10 38.37 -1.06
CA ILE A 506 33.15 38.72 0.36
C ILE A 506 32.35 39.99 0.57
N ASP A 507 31.33 39.89 1.41
CA ASP A 507 30.44 40.96 1.77
C ASP A 507 31.12 41.84 2.85
N GLN A 508 31.01 43.17 2.73
CA GLN A 508 31.58 44.08 3.73
C GLN A 508 30.85 43.93 5.06
N LEU A 509 31.60 43.58 6.12
CA LEU A 509 31.05 43.50 7.47
C LEU A 509 30.96 44.90 8.08
N ALA A 510 29.77 45.30 8.53
CA ALA A 510 29.58 46.54 9.28
C ALA A 510 30.10 46.38 10.72
N ILE A 511 31.19 47.05 11.06
CA ILE A 511 31.84 46.98 12.38
C ILE A 511 31.56 48.30 13.14
N PRO A 512 30.85 48.29 14.28
CA PRO A 512 30.50 49.52 14.98
C PRO A 512 31.72 50.37 15.37
N GLY A 513 31.72 51.64 14.97
CA GLY A 513 32.83 52.58 15.20
C GLY A 513 33.95 52.53 14.16
N TYR A 514 33.81 51.74 13.09
CA TYR A 514 34.82 51.55 12.05
C TYR A 514 34.23 51.62 10.63
N ASP A 515 34.82 52.45 9.77
CA ASP A 515 34.51 52.50 8.33
C ASP A 515 35.45 51.58 7.53
N TYR A 516 34.94 50.90 6.51
CA TYR A 516 35.75 50.07 5.60
C TYR A 516 36.68 50.93 4.73
N VAL A 517 37.93 50.49 4.56
CA VAL A 517 38.96 51.20 3.75
C VAL A 517 39.34 50.41 2.50
N ALA A 518 39.80 49.16 2.65
CA ALA A 518 40.40 48.40 1.55
C ALA A 518 40.43 46.88 1.81
N GLY A 519 40.62 46.10 0.74
CA GLY A 519 40.73 44.64 0.76
C GLY A 519 40.06 44.00 -0.47
N ASP A 520 40.50 42.80 -0.84
CA ASP A 520 39.99 42.11 -2.03
C ASP A 520 38.65 41.42 -1.72
N LEU A 521 37.55 42.02 -2.19
CA LEU A 521 36.19 41.51 -1.95
C LEU A 521 35.78 40.35 -2.89
N GLN A 522 36.66 39.92 -3.81
CA GLN A 522 36.40 38.82 -4.74
C GLN A 522 37.69 38.03 -5.00
N GLY A 523 37.56 36.74 -5.32
CA GLY A 523 38.69 35.89 -5.70
C GLY A 523 38.26 34.56 -6.29
N ILE A 524 39.21 33.66 -6.47
CA ILE A 524 39.01 32.28 -6.95
C ILE A 524 39.56 31.32 -5.89
N PHE A 525 38.82 30.27 -5.54
CA PHE A 525 39.29 29.21 -4.64
C PHE A 525 40.49 28.46 -5.24
N THR A 526 41.61 28.39 -4.50
CA THR A 526 42.82 27.64 -4.90
C THR A 526 43.18 26.58 -3.86
N GLU A 527 43.94 25.55 -4.25
CA GLU A 527 44.36 24.49 -3.32
C GLU A 527 45.28 24.97 -2.18
N ALA A 528 46.03 26.05 -2.41
CA ALA A 528 46.84 26.68 -1.38
C ALA A 528 45.92 27.40 -0.36
N PRO A 529 46.18 27.32 0.96
CA PRO A 529 45.37 28.02 1.97
C PRO A 529 45.32 29.53 1.73
N GLN A 530 44.13 30.06 1.45
CA GLN A 530 43.94 31.47 1.13
C GLN A 530 43.55 32.29 2.36
N THR A 531 44.11 33.50 2.45
CA THR A 531 43.78 34.49 3.48
C THR A 531 43.54 35.84 2.81
N VAL A 532 42.40 36.47 3.12
CA VAL A 532 42.04 37.83 2.71
C VAL A 532 41.97 38.69 3.96
N ASN A 533 42.60 39.86 3.93
CA ASN A 533 42.53 40.84 5.00
C ASN A 533 41.72 42.05 4.52
N LEU A 534 40.70 42.44 5.28
CA LEU A 534 39.91 43.66 5.06
C LEU A 534 40.30 44.69 6.13
N THR A 535 40.70 45.88 5.70
CA THR A 535 41.20 46.98 6.56
C THR A 535 40.11 48.03 6.80
N TYR A 536 39.99 48.49 8.04
CA TYR A 536 39.02 49.48 8.48
C TYR A 536 39.66 50.63 9.28
N ARG A 537 39.03 51.80 9.27
CA ARG A 537 39.44 53.05 9.93
C ARG A 537 38.50 53.38 11.08
N ALA A 538 39.02 53.71 12.26
CA ALA A 538 38.20 54.12 13.40
C ALA A 538 37.58 55.53 13.18
N ILE A 539 36.31 55.68 13.57
CA ILE A 539 35.54 56.93 13.42
C ILE A 539 35.84 57.86 14.63
N PRO A 540 36.22 59.14 14.43
CA PRO A 540 36.54 60.05 15.52
C PRO A 540 35.30 60.49 16.32
N THR A 541 35.46 60.73 17.62
CA THR A 541 34.36 60.89 18.58
C THR A 541 34.34 62.24 19.33
N GLU A 542 35.37 63.08 19.17
CA GLU A 542 35.50 64.39 19.83
C GLU A 542 35.84 65.50 18.83
N GLY A 543 35.46 66.74 19.15
CA GLY A 543 35.71 67.95 18.36
C GLY A 543 36.31 69.08 19.21
N SER A 544 36.80 70.14 18.56
CA SER A 544 37.45 71.28 19.22
C SER A 544 36.99 72.64 18.68
N ILE A 545 37.09 73.67 19.52
CA ILE A 545 36.63 75.03 19.25
C ILE A 545 37.66 76.04 19.74
N THR A 546 37.97 77.03 18.91
CA THR A 546 38.76 78.22 19.26
C THR A 546 37.84 79.44 19.40
N VAL A 547 38.03 80.26 20.43
CA VAL A 547 37.27 81.49 20.68
C VAL A 547 38.21 82.69 20.62
N ASN A 548 37.88 83.67 19.79
CA ASN A 548 38.68 84.87 19.52
C ASN A 548 37.94 86.13 20.02
N TYR A 549 38.67 87.14 20.49
CA TYR A 549 38.11 88.39 21.00
C TYR A 549 38.65 89.58 20.18
N LEU A 550 37.78 90.21 19.39
CA LEU A 550 38.12 91.31 18.50
C LEU A 550 37.34 92.59 18.87
N ASP A 551 37.82 93.76 18.43
CA ASP A 551 36.98 94.95 18.37
C ASP A 551 36.19 95.06 17.05
N ASP A 552 35.38 96.11 16.90
CA ASP A 552 34.60 96.40 15.69
C ASP A 552 35.47 96.82 14.48
N GLU A 553 36.76 97.06 14.68
CA GLU A 553 37.79 97.21 13.64
C GLU A 553 38.45 95.85 13.27
N GLY A 554 38.13 94.77 14.00
CA GLY A 554 38.66 93.42 13.77
C GLY A 554 40.03 93.14 14.40
N HIS A 555 40.56 94.03 15.24
CA HIS A 555 41.84 93.83 15.93
C HIS A 555 41.67 92.93 17.15
N THR A 556 42.62 92.02 17.37
CA THR A 556 42.63 91.15 18.56
C THR A 556 42.86 91.97 19.83
N ILE A 557 41.81 92.13 20.63
CA ILE A 557 41.82 92.90 21.89
C ILE A 557 42.08 92.03 23.14
N GLU A 558 41.96 90.71 23.02
CA GLU A 558 42.36 89.74 24.06
C GLU A 558 42.76 88.39 23.42
N ALA A 559 43.66 87.63 24.06
CA ALA A 559 44.22 86.41 23.48
C ALA A 559 43.16 85.29 23.28
N PRO A 560 43.18 84.56 22.13
CA PRO A 560 42.24 83.46 21.89
C PRO A 560 42.34 82.30 22.89
N THR A 561 41.20 81.64 23.16
CA THR A 561 41.09 80.47 24.05
C THR A 561 40.54 79.25 23.31
N THR A 562 40.72 78.04 23.85
CA THR A 562 40.27 76.79 23.21
C THR A 562 39.52 75.87 24.17
N MET A 563 38.62 75.05 23.62
CA MET A 563 37.88 74.00 24.35
C MET A 563 37.61 72.77 23.48
N THR A 564 37.43 71.61 24.10
CA THR A 564 37.17 70.31 23.45
C THR A 564 35.97 69.60 24.07
N GLY A 565 35.34 68.70 23.31
CA GLY A 565 34.22 67.89 23.81
C GLY A 565 33.70 66.88 22.79
N LYS A 566 32.89 65.93 23.26
CA LYS A 566 32.30 64.88 22.41
C LYS A 566 31.38 65.47 21.35
N ILE A 567 31.49 64.96 20.12
CA ILE A 567 30.70 65.43 18.96
C ILE A 567 29.20 65.37 19.28
N GLY A 568 28.47 66.44 18.95
CA GLY A 568 27.05 66.62 19.27
C GLY A 568 26.76 67.13 20.69
N SER A 569 27.74 67.17 21.60
CA SER A 569 27.56 67.78 22.93
C SER A 569 27.51 69.30 22.82
N ALA A 570 26.71 69.94 23.67
CA ALA A 570 26.59 71.39 23.71
C ALA A 570 27.79 72.07 24.41
N TYR A 571 28.13 73.28 23.96
CA TYR A 571 29.10 74.17 24.62
C TYR A 571 28.47 75.54 24.91
N THR A 572 29.03 76.26 25.88
CA THR A 572 28.67 77.64 26.21
C THR A 572 29.92 78.49 26.47
N ILE A 573 29.86 79.77 26.08
CA ILE A 573 30.93 80.75 26.19
C ILE A 573 30.37 81.96 26.96
N THR A 574 31.07 82.40 28.00
CA THR A 574 30.72 83.62 28.75
C THR A 574 31.63 84.76 28.29
N PRO A 575 31.10 85.91 27.79
CA PRO A 575 31.93 87.04 27.38
C PRO A 575 32.76 87.62 28.54
N PRO A 576 34.08 87.80 28.39
CA PRO A 576 34.88 88.58 29.34
C PRO A 576 34.51 90.07 29.30
N THR A 577 34.87 90.82 30.35
CA THR A 577 34.74 92.29 30.38
C THR A 577 36.05 92.92 29.92
N ILE A 578 36.03 93.65 28.81
CA ILE A 578 37.22 94.29 28.21
C ILE A 578 37.11 95.81 28.37
N SER A 579 38.19 96.46 28.82
CA SER A 579 38.17 97.89 29.19
C SER A 579 38.14 98.81 27.97
N GLY A 580 37.31 99.86 28.01
CA GLY A 580 37.22 100.86 26.95
C GLY A 580 36.37 100.47 25.73
N TYR A 581 35.83 99.25 25.71
CA TYR A 581 34.88 98.75 24.71
C TYR A 581 33.67 98.11 25.41
N THR A 582 32.58 97.87 24.68
CA THR A 582 31.39 97.16 25.20
C THR A 582 31.11 95.93 24.36
N TYR A 583 30.84 94.76 24.97
CA TYR A 583 30.46 93.55 24.22
C TYR A 583 29.24 93.83 23.36
N GLN A 584 29.35 93.56 22.05
CA GLN A 584 28.35 93.93 21.06
C GLN A 584 27.70 92.68 20.45
N SER A 585 28.49 91.70 19.99
CA SER A 585 27.96 90.50 19.33
C SER A 585 28.95 89.32 19.34
N GLY A 586 28.45 88.12 19.05
CA GLY A 586 29.24 86.88 18.99
C GLY A 586 28.42 85.65 19.32
N GLN A 587 28.85 84.47 18.86
CA GLN A 587 28.14 83.20 19.14
C GLN A 587 28.54 82.66 20.52
N LEU A 588 27.58 82.58 21.45
CA LEU A 588 27.84 82.17 22.84
C LEU A 588 27.53 80.70 23.15
N SER A 589 27.02 79.94 22.19
CA SER A 589 26.69 78.52 22.36
C SER A 589 26.56 77.79 21.03
N GLY A 590 26.72 76.47 21.07
CA GLY A 590 26.50 75.56 19.93
C GLY A 590 26.75 74.12 20.32
N THR A 591 27.06 73.26 19.35
CA THR A 591 27.52 71.88 19.58
C THR A 591 28.88 71.63 18.93
N PHE A 592 29.68 70.76 19.55
CA PHE A 592 30.96 70.31 18.98
C PHE A 592 30.73 69.50 17.69
N THR A 593 31.39 69.87 16.59
CA THR A 593 31.36 69.13 15.32
C THR A 593 32.63 68.30 15.09
N ALA A 594 32.58 67.36 14.14
CA ALA A 594 33.74 66.56 13.73
C ALA A 594 34.85 67.40 13.06
N THR A 595 34.51 68.56 12.49
CA THR A 595 35.46 69.59 12.08
C THR A 595 35.71 70.58 13.20
N ASN A 596 36.96 71.04 13.35
CA ASN A 596 37.33 72.09 14.30
C ASN A 596 36.59 73.40 13.97
N GLN A 597 36.02 74.03 15.00
CA GLN A 597 35.21 75.26 14.86
C GLN A 597 35.99 76.48 15.34
N SER A 598 35.62 77.66 14.83
CA SER A 598 36.14 78.95 15.31
C SER A 598 34.98 79.88 15.59
N VAL A 599 35.05 80.58 16.72
CA VAL A 599 34.04 81.53 17.22
C VAL A 599 34.74 82.86 17.47
N THR A 600 34.03 83.97 17.23
CA THR A 600 34.55 85.33 17.45
C THR A 600 33.53 86.16 18.22
N LEU A 601 34.00 86.91 19.21
CA LEU A 601 33.22 87.90 19.97
C LEU A 601 33.75 89.31 19.65
N ILE A 602 32.84 90.26 19.40
CA ILE A 602 33.13 91.63 18.93
C ILE A 602 32.66 92.68 19.97
N TYR A 603 33.46 93.73 20.16
CA TYR A 603 33.26 94.79 21.16
C TYR A 603 33.44 96.19 20.55
N GLN A 604 32.65 97.20 20.95
CA GLN A 604 32.50 98.51 20.27
C GLN A 604 32.89 99.77 21.10
N ARG A 605 33.24 100.87 20.39
CA ARG A 605 33.67 102.23 20.81
C ARG A 605 32.73 103.35 20.22
N ASN A 606 32.65 104.59 20.77
CA ASN A 606 31.44 105.48 20.62
C ASN A 606 31.63 107.00 20.19
N VAL A 607 31.02 107.53 19.09
CA VAL A 607 30.78 109.02 18.78
C VAL A 607 29.69 109.37 17.67
N VAL A 608 29.57 110.62 17.11
CA VAL A 608 28.34 111.36 16.60
C VAL A 608 28.15 111.61 15.05
N HIS A 609 26.88 111.74 14.56
CA HIS A 609 26.30 111.43 13.19
C HIS A 609 25.87 112.56 12.17
N GLY A 610 25.66 112.17 10.87
CA GLY A 610 25.12 112.90 9.67
C GLY A 610 24.34 111.97 8.66
N THR A 611 24.01 112.39 7.41
CA THR A 611 22.86 111.85 6.57
C THR A 611 23.11 111.41 5.09
N VAL A 612 22.39 110.39 4.57
CA VAL A 612 22.39 109.89 3.16
C VAL A 612 21.00 109.35 2.69
N THR A 613 20.69 109.40 1.38
CA THR A 613 19.45 108.86 0.73
C THR A 613 19.75 107.85 -0.40
N VAL A 614 18.86 106.87 -0.64
CA VAL A 614 19.03 105.74 -1.57
C VAL A 614 17.76 105.47 -2.41
N ARG A 615 17.90 105.24 -3.72
CA ARG A 615 16.83 104.82 -4.66
C ARG A 615 17.06 103.41 -5.23
N TYR A 616 16.00 102.73 -5.66
CA TYR A 616 16.06 101.36 -6.20
C TYR A 616 15.34 101.25 -7.56
N VAL A 617 16.03 100.76 -8.60
CA VAL A 617 15.55 100.80 -10.00
C VAL A 617 15.80 99.49 -10.79
N ASP A 618 15.17 99.35 -11.95
CA ASP A 618 15.47 98.30 -12.94
C ASP A 618 16.59 98.70 -13.92
N GLU A 619 16.97 97.79 -14.83
CA GLU A 619 17.93 98.04 -15.92
C GLU A 619 17.46 99.10 -16.95
N GLN A 620 16.31 99.74 -16.74
CA GLN A 620 15.72 100.81 -17.56
C GLN A 620 15.48 102.10 -16.74
N ASP A 621 16.00 102.19 -15.50
CA ASP A 621 15.86 103.31 -14.54
C ASP A 621 14.42 103.59 -14.04
N HIS A 622 13.51 102.60 -14.14
CA HIS A 622 12.20 102.70 -13.48
C HIS A 622 12.32 102.35 -11.99
N GLU A 623 11.69 103.15 -11.13
CA GLU A 623 11.75 103.01 -9.68
C GLU A 623 10.92 101.79 -9.21
N LEU A 624 11.60 100.83 -8.58
CA LEU A 624 11.05 99.52 -8.17
C LEU A 624 10.57 99.51 -6.71
N ALA A 625 11.02 100.45 -5.89
CA ALA A 625 10.65 100.61 -4.49
C ALA A 625 10.92 102.06 -4.02
N GLU A 626 10.19 102.49 -2.99
CA GLU A 626 10.33 103.81 -2.39
C GLU A 626 11.75 104.07 -1.84
N PRO A 627 12.29 105.29 -1.94
CA PRO A 627 13.61 105.63 -1.43
C PRO A 627 13.78 105.48 0.09
N THR A 628 14.98 105.14 0.54
CA THR A 628 15.35 105.00 1.97
C THR A 628 16.44 105.98 2.39
N THR A 629 16.60 106.22 3.70
CA THR A 629 17.58 107.17 4.26
C THR A 629 18.37 106.57 5.42
N LEU A 630 19.66 106.85 5.50
CA LEU A 630 20.60 106.36 6.52
C LEU A 630 21.23 107.52 7.30
N THR A 631 21.64 107.28 8.56
CA THR A 631 22.35 108.27 9.40
C THR A 631 23.48 107.67 10.25
N GLY A 632 24.71 108.22 10.18
CA GLY A 632 25.91 107.67 10.84
C GLY A 632 27.05 108.70 10.99
N PRO A 633 28.09 108.43 11.81
CA PRO A 633 29.12 109.40 12.21
C PRO A 633 29.70 110.25 11.07
N VAL A 634 29.89 111.57 11.28
CA VAL A 634 30.45 112.42 10.21
C VAL A 634 31.90 112.02 9.94
N ASN A 635 32.20 111.65 8.69
CA ASN A 635 33.39 110.96 8.19
C ASN A 635 33.51 109.46 8.52
N SER A 636 32.52 108.79 9.13
CA SER A 636 32.48 107.32 9.07
C SER A 636 31.82 106.83 7.80
N GLU A 637 32.02 105.55 7.51
CA GLU A 637 31.37 104.90 6.40
C GLU A 637 29.87 104.65 6.65
N TYR A 638 29.14 104.54 5.55
CA TYR A 638 27.77 104.04 5.47
C TYR A 638 27.75 102.82 4.56
N THR A 639 26.91 101.84 4.90
CA THR A 639 26.65 100.67 4.05
C THR A 639 25.15 100.60 3.77
N ILE A 640 24.80 100.47 2.50
CA ILE A 640 23.43 100.36 2.02
C ILE A 640 23.10 98.87 1.92
N GLU A 641 22.19 98.39 2.77
CA GLU A 641 21.63 97.06 2.58
C GLU A 641 20.73 97.02 1.35
N LYS A 642 20.88 95.94 0.57
CA LYS A 642 20.05 95.65 -0.60
C LYS A 642 18.70 95.11 -0.12
N ILE A 643 17.62 95.78 -0.48
CA ILE A 643 16.28 95.23 -0.29
C ILE A 643 16.04 94.08 -1.27
N ALA A 644 15.29 93.06 -0.85
CA ALA A 644 14.90 91.94 -1.72
C ALA A 644 13.65 92.33 -2.52
N ILE A 645 13.82 92.64 -3.81
CA ILE A 645 12.72 93.03 -4.70
C ILE A 645 12.12 91.76 -5.35
N PRO A 646 10.82 91.45 -5.19
CA PRO A 646 10.24 90.20 -5.68
C PRO A 646 10.50 89.94 -7.17
N GLY A 647 11.07 88.77 -7.46
CA GLY A 647 11.42 88.32 -8.81
C GLY A 647 12.70 88.92 -9.39
N HIS A 648 13.40 89.81 -8.68
CA HIS A 648 14.59 90.50 -9.19
C HIS A 648 15.79 90.38 -8.23
N THR A 649 16.93 89.95 -8.74
CA THR A 649 18.23 89.94 -8.05
C THR A 649 19.01 91.21 -8.33
N PHE A 650 19.83 91.64 -7.36
CA PHE A 650 20.64 92.85 -7.49
C PHE A 650 21.70 92.72 -8.59
N LEU A 651 21.83 93.75 -9.43
CA LEU A 651 22.80 93.78 -10.53
C LEU A 651 23.99 94.70 -10.24
N THR A 652 23.77 95.98 -9.89
CA THR A 652 24.85 96.96 -9.69
C THR A 652 24.40 98.21 -8.90
N GLY A 653 25.35 99.04 -8.46
CA GLY A 653 25.16 100.28 -7.69
C GLY A 653 26.21 100.47 -6.60
N GLU A 654 26.52 101.72 -6.21
CA GLU A 654 27.38 101.99 -5.05
C GLU A 654 26.66 101.58 -3.76
N LEU A 655 27.26 100.68 -2.97
CA LEU A 655 26.68 100.17 -1.73
C LEU A 655 27.33 100.76 -0.47
N THR A 656 28.42 101.51 -0.64
CA THR A 656 29.18 102.12 0.46
C THR A 656 29.61 103.55 0.12
N GLY A 657 29.99 104.30 1.14
CA GLY A 657 30.58 105.63 1.04
C GLY A 657 30.78 106.21 2.44
N ILE A 658 31.11 107.50 2.57
CA ILE A 658 31.22 108.18 3.88
C ILE A 658 30.09 109.19 4.09
N PHE A 659 29.62 109.31 5.35
CA PHE A 659 28.69 110.35 5.77
C PHE A 659 29.40 111.70 5.79
N THR A 660 29.13 112.54 4.79
CA THR A 660 29.60 113.94 4.76
C THR A 660 28.64 114.87 5.50
N ALA A 661 29.07 116.11 5.80
CA ALA A 661 28.23 117.13 6.45
C ALA A 661 27.15 117.75 5.52
N THR A 662 26.85 117.10 4.39
CA THR A 662 25.89 117.51 3.36
C THR A 662 25.29 116.26 2.74
N ASP A 663 23.97 116.21 2.59
CA ASP A 663 23.24 115.01 2.18
C ASP A 663 23.67 114.49 0.79
N LYS A 664 23.96 113.19 0.70
CA LYS A 664 24.32 112.47 -0.55
C LYS A 664 23.16 111.57 -0.99
N ALA A 665 22.97 111.40 -2.31
CA ALA A 665 22.01 110.47 -2.91
C ALA A 665 22.71 109.35 -3.69
N VAL A 666 22.12 108.14 -3.73
CA VAL A 666 22.68 106.92 -4.35
C VAL A 666 21.57 106.09 -5.03
N THR A 667 21.87 105.33 -6.08
CA THR A 667 20.90 104.48 -6.81
C THR A 667 21.42 103.04 -6.97
N LEU A 668 20.54 102.04 -6.79
CA LEU A 668 20.82 100.61 -6.95
C LEU A 668 19.94 99.95 -8.02
N THR A 669 20.49 99.09 -8.87
CA THR A 669 19.86 98.49 -10.06
C THR A 669 19.69 96.96 -9.94
N TYR A 670 18.55 96.41 -10.40
CA TYR A 670 18.17 94.99 -10.27
C TYR A 670 17.74 94.34 -11.61
N ARG A 671 17.90 93.00 -11.73
CA ARG A 671 17.65 92.15 -12.91
C ARG A 671 16.72 90.97 -12.55
N LYS A 672 15.94 90.44 -13.50
CA LYS A 672 14.90 89.39 -13.26
C LYS A 672 15.41 87.94 -13.41
N GLU A 673 14.90 87.00 -12.59
CA GLU A 673 15.34 85.58 -12.54
C GLU A 673 14.23 84.51 -12.74
N PRO A 674 14.58 83.22 -13.03
CA PRO A 674 13.66 82.20 -13.57
C PRO A 674 12.94 81.30 -12.53
N LEU A 675 12.13 80.35 -13.02
CA LEU A 675 11.16 79.54 -12.26
C LEU A 675 11.73 78.22 -11.67
N ALA A 676 10.95 77.59 -10.79
CA ALA A 676 11.32 76.39 -10.03
C ALA A 676 10.55 75.12 -10.45
N GLN A 677 11.20 73.96 -10.33
CA GLN A 677 10.69 72.64 -10.70
C GLN A 677 10.23 71.81 -9.48
N GLY A 678 9.49 70.73 -9.75
CA GLY A 678 9.03 69.73 -8.78
C GLY A 678 9.11 68.31 -9.36
N THR A 679 8.98 67.29 -8.50
CA THR A 679 9.17 65.87 -8.89
C THR A 679 8.10 64.93 -8.32
N VAL A 680 7.90 63.79 -8.98
CA VAL A 680 6.99 62.71 -8.57
C VAL A 680 7.70 61.36 -8.72
N THR A 681 7.77 60.57 -7.66
CA THR A 681 8.34 59.21 -7.67
C THR A 681 7.23 58.16 -7.75
N VAL A 682 7.35 57.21 -8.66
CA VAL A 682 6.40 56.11 -8.88
C VAL A 682 7.04 54.79 -8.46
N ASN A 683 6.40 54.07 -7.54
CA ASN A 683 6.82 52.76 -7.04
C ASN A 683 5.90 51.65 -7.55
N TYR A 684 6.42 50.42 -7.63
CA TYR A 684 5.65 49.22 -8.00
C TYR A 684 5.84 48.15 -6.92
N GLN A 685 4.78 47.76 -6.22
CA GLN A 685 4.86 46.85 -5.07
C GLN A 685 3.79 45.75 -5.12
N ASP A 686 4.02 44.63 -4.43
CA ASP A 686 2.96 43.68 -4.11
C ASP A 686 2.16 44.10 -2.86
N THR A 687 1.10 43.35 -2.54
CA THR A 687 0.27 43.56 -1.34
C THR A 687 1.00 43.34 0.00
N ALA A 688 2.30 42.96 -0.02
CA ALA A 688 3.16 42.87 1.15
C ALA A 688 4.24 43.99 1.18
N GLY A 689 4.16 44.97 0.27
CA GLY A 689 5.08 46.11 0.19
C GLY A 689 6.43 45.80 -0.47
N LYS A 690 6.61 44.60 -1.03
CA LYS A 690 7.85 44.22 -1.70
C LYS A 690 7.92 44.86 -3.09
N SER A 691 9.03 45.53 -3.40
CA SER A 691 9.24 46.13 -4.71
C SER A 691 9.29 45.07 -5.82
N LEU A 692 8.49 45.29 -6.88
CA LEU A 692 8.37 44.41 -8.05
C LEU A 692 9.14 44.92 -9.27
N ALA A 693 9.37 46.23 -9.37
CA ALA A 693 10.11 46.87 -10.45
C ALA A 693 10.81 48.15 -9.94
N PRO A 694 11.91 48.61 -10.57
CA PRO A 694 12.59 49.84 -10.18
C PRO A 694 11.66 51.06 -10.22
N SER A 695 11.77 51.92 -9.21
CA SER A 695 10.99 53.16 -9.14
C SER A 695 11.33 54.11 -10.30
N GLN A 696 10.32 54.83 -10.80
CA GLN A 696 10.49 55.86 -11.83
C GLN A 696 10.36 57.25 -11.20
N THR A 697 10.99 58.26 -11.81
CA THR A 697 10.86 59.66 -11.37
C THR A 697 10.46 60.54 -12.54
N LEU A 698 9.39 61.31 -12.35
CA LEU A 698 8.93 62.37 -13.26
C LEU A 698 9.34 63.73 -12.70
N SER A 699 9.65 64.68 -13.57
CA SER A 699 10.03 66.06 -13.22
C SER A 699 9.36 67.07 -14.15
N GLY A 700 9.04 68.26 -13.64
CA GLY A 700 8.49 69.36 -14.43
C GLY A 700 8.38 70.67 -13.65
N ASP A 701 8.02 71.75 -14.34
CA ASP A 701 7.81 73.06 -13.70
C ASP A 701 6.62 73.01 -12.74
N VAL A 702 6.71 73.70 -11.61
CA VAL A 702 5.66 73.70 -10.59
C VAL A 702 4.33 74.19 -11.18
N ALA A 703 3.25 73.48 -10.85
CA ALA A 703 1.89 73.60 -11.40
C ALA A 703 1.68 73.10 -12.85
N THR A 704 2.67 72.51 -13.51
CA THR A 704 2.43 71.73 -14.76
C THR A 704 1.91 70.32 -14.47
N PRO A 705 1.08 69.70 -15.34
CA PRO A 705 0.44 68.41 -15.07
C PRO A 705 1.31 67.18 -15.38
N PHE A 706 1.02 66.08 -14.69
CA PHE A 706 1.61 64.76 -14.95
C PHE A 706 0.54 63.64 -15.03
N THR A 707 0.92 62.49 -15.56
CA THR A 707 0.07 61.29 -15.69
C THR A 707 0.94 60.03 -15.59
N ILE A 708 0.46 59.02 -14.88
CA ILE A 708 1.17 57.76 -14.61
C ILE A 708 0.43 56.60 -15.30
N SER A 709 1.12 55.90 -16.19
CA SER A 709 0.63 54.67 -16.82
C SER A 709 0.91 53.44 -15.96
N GLN A 710 -0.03 52.49 -15.94
CA GLN A 710 0.18 51.17 -15.33
C GLN A 710 1.29 50.40 -16.06
N LEU A 711 2.07 49.62 -15.32
CA LEU A 711 3.15 48.78 -15.85
C LEU A 711 2.69 47.32 -15.84
N THR A 712 2.80 46.62 -16.97
CA THR A 712 2.54 45.17 -17.01
C THR A 712 3.70 44.43 -16.35
N ILE A 713 3.40 43.54 -15.39
CA ILE A 713 4.39 42.76 -14.64
C ILE A 713 4.03 41.27 -14.74
N ASP A 714 4.90 40.47 -15.35
CA ASP A 714 4.64 39.04 -15.60
C ASP A 714 4.36 38.26 -14.30
N GLY A 715 3.25 37.51 -14.31
CA GLY A 715 2.79 36.73 -13.15
C GLY A 715 2.00 37.53 -12.10
N TYR A 716 1.75 38.82 -12.33
CA TYR A 716 0.99 39.69 -11.44
C TYR A 716 -0.15 40.40 -12.17
N THR A 717 -1.23 40.69 -11.45
CA THR A 717 -2.34 41.54 -11.89
C THR A 717 -2.36 42.84 -11.09
N TYR A 718 -2.58 43.96 -11.77
CA TYR A 718 -2.75 45.26 -11.11
C TYR A 718 -4.04 45.25 -10.29
N GLN A 719 -4.00 45.81 -9.07
CA GLN A 719 -5.18 45.97 -8.22
C GLN A 719 -5.58 47.45 -8.07
N HIS A 720 -4.70 48.29 -7.53
CA HIS A 720 -4.98 49.71 -7.29
C HIS A 720 -3.69 50.53 -7.19
N ALA A 721 -3.82 51.83 -6.94
CA ALA A 721 -2.68 52.72 -6.69
C ALA A 721 -2.93 53.56 -5.44
N ASP A 722 -1.92 53.61 -4.56
CA ASP A 722 -1.84 54.52 -3.44
C ASP A 722 -1.27 55.85 -3.91
N GLY A 723 -2.16 56.81 -4.16
CA GLY A 723 -1.86 58.13 -4.69
C GLY A 723 -2.50 58.40 -6.06
N PRO A 724 -2.67 59.66 -6.45
CA PRO A 724 -3.38 60.02 -7.67
C PRO A 724 -2.51 59.76 -8.91
N LEU A 725 -3.03 58.97 -9.86
CA LEU A 725 -2.35 58.67 -11.13
C LEU A 725 -2.28 59.87 -12.10
N THR A 726 -2.94 60.99 -11.78
CA THR A 726 -2.86 62.28 -12.49
C THR A 726 -2.79 63.41 -11.47
N GLY A 727 -1.98 64.44 -11.74
CA GLY A 727 -1.81 65.56 -10.81
C GLY A 727 -1.01 66.71 -11.43
N VAL A 728 -0.47 67.58 -10.57
CA VAL A 728 0.47 68.65 -10.97
C VAL A 728 1.73 68.62 -10.10
N PHE A 729 2.88 68.97 -10.69
CA PHE A 729 4.15 69.02 -9.97
C PHE A 729 4.13 70.11 -8.87
N THR A 730 4.56 69.76 -7.66
CA THR A 730 4.66 70.67 -6.51
C THR A 730 6.10 70.85 -6.05
N LYS A 731 6.37 71.96 -5.33
CA LYS A 731 7.70 72.23 -4.73
C LYS A 731 8.13 71.15 -3.73
N THR A 732 7.16 70.51 -3.07
CA THR A 732 7.35 69.27 -2.30
C THR A 732 7.33 68.08 -3.26
N PRO A 733 8.33 67.18 -3.24
CA PRO A 733 8.28 65.91 -3.97
C PRO A 733 7.05 65.09 -3.60
N GLN A 734 6.46 64.42 -4.58
CA GLN A 734 5.29 63.54 -4.42
C GLN A 734 5.68 62.08 -4.63
N THR A 735 4.90 61.15 -4.07
CA THR A 735 5.10 59.70 -4.25
C THR A 735 3.77 59.03 -4.56
N VAL A 736 3.76 58.09 -5.50
CA VAL A 736 2.61 57.24 -5.84
C VAL A 736 3.09 55.78 -5.94
N THR A 737 2.34 54.84 -5.38
CA THR A 737 2.69 53.41 -5.41
C THR A 737 1.59 52.61 -6.11
N LEU A 738 1.93 51.83 -7.13
CA LEU A 738 1.00 50.91 -7.78
C LEU A 738 1.11 49.53 -7.12
N ILE A 739 -0.03 48.98 -6.69
CA ILE A 739 -0.14 47.72 -5.95
C ILE A 739 -0.66 46.61 -6.85
N TYR A 740 0.05 45.48 -6.85
CA TYR A 740 -0.24 44.30 -7.68
C TYR A 740 -0.41 43.05 -6.81
N GLN A 741 -1.15 42.06 -7.30
CA GLN A 741 -1.31 40.74 -6.67
C GLN A 741 -0.81 39.64 -7.61
N ALA A 742 -0.15 38.61 -7.06
CA ALA A 742 0.29 37.46 -7.84
C ALA A 742 -0.91 36.68 -8.39
N THR A 743 -0.85 36.32 -9.68
CA THR A 743 -1.90 35.53 -10.34
C THR A 743 -1.74 34.05 -9.96
N PRO A 744 -2.74 33.39 -9.34
CA PRO A 744 -2.62 32.00 -8.91
C PRO A 744 -2.67 31.02 -10.08
N GLU A 745 -1.86 29.96 -10.02
CA GLU A 745 -1.88 28.87 -11.00
C GLU A 745 -3.04 27.89 -10.72
N PRO A 746 -3.68 27.32 -11.77
CA PRO A 746 -4.80 26.41 -11.59
C PRO A 746 -4.34 25.07 -10.97
N GLN A 747 -4.95 24.73 -9.83
CA GLN A 747 -4.73 23.47 -9.12
C GLN A 747 -5.75 22.42 -9.58
N GLY A 748 -5.32 21.17 -9.70
CA GLY A 748 -6.20 20.01 -9.81
C GLY A 748 -6.48 19.39 -8.44
N GLN A 749 -7.52 18.56 -8.37
CA GLN A 749 -7.93 17.88 -7.14
C GLN A 749 -8.18 16.39 -7.39
N VAL A 750 -7.96 15.55 -6.37
CA VAL A 750 -8.36 14.14 -6.36
C VAL A 750 -9.03 13.85 -5.02
N ASN A 751 -10.24 13.30 -5.04
CA ASN A 751 -10.94 12.87 -3.83
C ASN A 751 -10.58 11.41 -3.53
N VAL A 752 -10.30 11.08 -2.27
CA VAL A 752 -9.95 9.73 -1.83
C VAL A 752 -10.90 9.30 -0.71
N LYS A 753 -11.62 8.20 -0.94
CA LYS A 753 -12.59 7.61 -0.01
C LYS A 753 -12.00 6.37 0.66
N TYR A 754 -12.42 6.08 1.89
CA TYR A 754 -12.02 4.89 2.65
C TYR A 754 -13.27 4.07 2.99
N GLN A 755 -13.46 2.92 2.35
CA GLN A 755 -14.67 2.11 2.52
C GLN A 755 -14.36 0.62 2.72
N THR A 756 -15.30 -0.10 3.34
CA THR A 756 -15.30 -1.56 3.42
C THR A 756 -15.88 -2.20 2.16
N CYS A 757 -15.76 -3.53 2.04
CA CYS A 757 -16.39 -4.31 0.95
C CYS A 757 -17.92 -4.11 0.85
N ASP A 758 -18.60 -3.89 1.99
CA ASP A 758 -20.04 -3.59 2.11
C ASP A 758 -20.36 -2.07 2.02
N GLY A 759 -19.39 -1.23 1.69
CA GLY A 759 -19.56 0.21 1.45
C GLY A 759 -19.62 1.08 2.71
N GLN A 760 -19.35 0.54 3.89
CA GLN A 760 -19.24 1.33 5.13
C GLN A 760 -18.01 2.23 5.07
N THR A 761 -18.18 3.54 5.27
CA THR A 761 -17.07 4.48 5.34
C THR A 761 -16.27 4.30 6.63
N LEU A 762 -14.94 4.13 6.52
CA LEU A 762 -14.01 3.89 7.63
C LEU A 762 -13.38 5.16 8.20
N ALA A 763 -13.20 6.18 7.36
CA ALA A 763 -12.66 7.49 7.73
C ALA A 763 -13.20 8.56 6.76
N ASP A 764 -13.15 9.83 7.16
CA ASP A 764 -13.58 10.95 6.34
C ASP A 764 -12.83 11.00 4.99
N ASP A 765 -13.53 11.39 3.92
CA ASP A 765 -12.93 11.58 2.60
C ASP A 765 -11.76 12.58 2.68
N THR A 766 -10.57 12.19 2.19
CA THR A 766 -9.46 13.13 2.04
C THR A 766 -9.40 13.69 0.62
N GLN A 767 -8.84 14.88 0.47
CA GLN A 767 -8.64 15.52 -0.82
C GLN A 767 -7.15 15.81 -1.03
N LEU A 768 -6.60 15.29 -2.12
CA LEU A 768 -5.28 15.68 -2.60
C LEU A 768 -5.42 16.87 -3.55
N THR A 769 -4.52 17.84 -3.43
CA THR A 769 -4.45 19.05 -4.25
C THR A 769 -3.03 19.23 -4.78
N GLY A 770 -2.88 19.60 -6.04
CA GLY A 770 -1.58 19.90 -6.62
C GLY A 770 -1.68 20.55 -8.00
N THR A 771 -0.54 20.93 -8.56
CA THR A 771 -0.48 21.71 -9.80
C THR A 771 -0.87 20.84 -11.00
N ILE A 772 -1.63 21.37 -11.96
CA ILE A 772 -2.06 20.55 -13.11
C ILE A 772 -0.86 20.02 -13.90
N GLY A 773 -0.78 18.70 -14.05
CA GLY A 773 0.36 17.97 -14.61
C GLY A 773 1.36 17.42 -13.60
N GLU A 774 1.32 17.87 -12.33
CA GLU A 774 2.12 17.34 -11.22
C GLU A 774 1.62 15.94 -10.81
N SER A 775 2.54 15.05 -10.43
CA SER A 775 2.24 13.65 -10.11
C SER A 775 1.82 13.45 -8.65
N TYR A 776 0.80 12.63 -8.42
CA TYR A 776 0.39 12.19 -7.08
C TYR A 776 0.58 10.68 -6.88
N THR A 777 0.74 10.29 -5.62
CA THR A 777 0.76 8.90 -5.14
C THR A 777 -0.13 8.78 -3.90
N ILE A 778 -1.08 7.86 -3.92
CA ILE A 778 -1.94 7.52 -2.78
C ILE A 778 -1.35 6.30 -2.08
N THR A 779 -0.76 6.49 -0.90
CA THR A 779 -0.41 5.39 -0.01
C THR A 779 -1.64 5.01 0.81
N PRO A 780 -2.16 3.77 0.76
CA PRO A 780 -3.29 3.36 1.58
C PRO A 780 -2.92 3.44 3.08
N PRO A 781 -3.65 4.20 3.91
CA PRO A 781 -3.46 4.16 5.36
C PRO A 781 -3.89 2.82 5.94
N THR A 782 -3.40 2.50 7.15
CA THR A 782 -3.82 1.33 7.91
C THR A 782 -4.98 1.67 8.85
N PHE A 783 -5.94 0.76 8.98
CA PHE A 783 -7.06 0.88 9.94
C PHE A 783 -7.03 -0.32 10.91
N THR A 784 -7.41 -0.10 12.16
CA THR A 784 -7.31 -1.15 13.19
C THR A 784 -8.34 -2.27 12.94
N ASN A 785 -7.85 -3.49 12.73
CA ASN A 785 -8.62 -4.68 12.31
C ASN A 785 -9.18 -4.59 10.88
N TYR A 786 -8.54 -3.86 9.96
CA TYR A 786 -8.81 -3.93 8.53
C TYR A 786 -7.52 -3.83 7.71
N HIS A 787 -7.34 -4.73 6.75
CA HIS A 787 -6.29 -4.63 5.73
C HIS A 787 -6.82 -3.96 4.45
N PHE A 788 -5.95 -3.22 3.78
CA PHE A 788 -6.22 -2.70 2.43
C PHE A 788 -6.29 -3.89 1.45
N GLN A 789 -7.37 -3.98 0.68
CA GLN A 789 -7.60 -5.08 -0.25
C GLN A 789 -7.35 -4.64 -1.69
N HIS A 790 -8.04 -3.60 -2.17
CA HIS A 790 -7.82 -3.01 -3.49
C HIS A 790 -8.34 -1.56 -3.59
N ALA A 791 -8.15 -0.91 -4.74
CA ALA A 791 -8.65 0.43 -5.01
C ALA A 791 -9.49 0.45 -6.29
N SER A 792 -10.43 1.39 -6.38
CA SER A 792 -11.33 1.53 -7.54
C SER A 792 -10.65 2.03 -8.82
N ASP A 793 -9.45 2.62 -8.72
CA ASP A 793 -8.60 3.03 -9.84
C ASP A 793 -7.11 3.05 -9.41
N GLN A 794 -6.21 3.50 -10.28
CA GLN A 794 -4.77 3.53 -10.00
C GLN A 794 -4.42 4.47 -8.83
N LEU A 795 -3.49 4.02 -7.98
CA LEU A 795 -2.99 4.80 -6.85
C LEU A 795 -1.97 5.89 -7.25
N THR A 796 -1.62 6.01 -8.53
CA THR A 796 -0.71 7.02 -9.06
C THR A 796 -1.29 7.66 -10.32
N GLY A 797 -1.05 8.95 -10.50
CA GLY A 797 -1.53 9.71 -11.64
C GLY A 797 -0.98 11.14 -11.64
N THR A 798 -1.58 12.03 -12.43
CA THR A 798 -1.28 13.46 -12.42
C THR A 798 -2.54 14.28 -12.16
N PHE A 799 -2.40 15.43 -11.49
CA PHE A 799 -3.50 16.36 -11.25
C PHE A 799 -4.00 16.95 -12.58
N SER A 800 -5.32 17.10 -12.71
CA SER A 800 -5.96 17.53 -13.96
C SER A 800 -7.09 18.54 -13.72
N VAL A 801 -7.70 19.04 -14.80
CA VAL A 801 -8.91 19.90 -14.74
C VAL A 801 -10.18 19.16 -14.32
N THR A 802 -10.17 17.82 -14.27
CA THR A 802 -11.25 17.02 -13.68
C THR A 802 -10.84 16.48 -12.31
N THR A 803 -11.83 16.32 -11.43
CA THR A 803 -11.66 15.81 -10.06
C THR A 803 -12.12 14.34 -9.99
N PRO A 804 -11.24 13.35 -10.23
CA PRO A 804 -11.60 11.96 -10.02
C PRO A 804 -11.83 11.65 -8.53
N THR A 805 -12.58 10.60 -8.27
CA THR A 805 -12.80 10.06 -6.92
C THR A 805 -12.33 8.61 -6.88
N ILE A 806 -11.33 8.33 -6.05
CA ILE A 806 -10.71 7.01 -5.89
C ILE A 806 -11.16 6.44 -4.55
N THR A 807 -11.74 5.24 -4.55
CA THR A 807 -12.16 4.55 -3.33
C THR A 807 -11.14 3.47 -2.99
N LEU A 808 -10.53 3.58 -1.81
CA LEU A 808 -9.70 2.55 -1.20
C LEU A 808 -10.63 1.58 -0.45
N ILE A 809 -10.58 0.31 -0.83
CA ILE A 809 -11.48 -0.74 -0.34
C ILE A 809 -10.71 -1.65 0.63
N TYR A 810 -11.27 -1.80 1.82
CA TYR A 810 -10.67 -2.49 2.96
C TYR A 810 -11.50 -3.69 3.38
N GLN A 811 -10.82 -4.80 3.67
CA GLN A 811 -11.45 -6.00 4.21
C GLN A 811 -11.18 -6.06 5.71
N LYS A 812 -12.22 -6.40 6.48
CA LYS A 812 -12.11 -6.55 7.93
C LYS A 812 -11.30 -7.79 8.28
N ASP A 813 -10.32 -7.64 9.17
CA ASP A 813 -9.49 -8.75 9.61
C ASP A 813 -10.33 -9.77 10.38
N ALA A 814 -10.17 -11.05 10.03
CA ALA A 814 -10.83 -12.14 10.71
C ALA A 814 -10.24 -12.29 12.12
N VAL A 815 -10.96 -11.80 13.12
CA VAL A 815 -10.58 -11.94 14.53
C VAL A 815 -10.38 -13.42 14.85
N ALA A 816 -9.22 -13.78 15.41
CA ALA A 816 -8.92 -15.14 15.81
C ALA A 816 -9.97 -15.62 16.83
N ASN A 817 -10.75 -16.62 16.43
CA ASN A 817 -11.75 -17.25 17.29
C ASN A 817 -11.09 -18.42 18.04
N GLY A 818 -11.24 -18.44 19.36
CA GLY A 818 -10.95 -19.63 20.14
C GLY A 818 -12.04 -20.69 19.92
N GLN A 819 -11.67 -21.95 20.12
CA GLN A 819 -12.58 -23.09 19.95
C GLN A 819 -12.73 -23.88 21.24
N VAL A 820 -13.97 -24.11 21.68
CA VAL A 820 -14.31 -25.01 22.79
C VAL A 820 -15.01 -26.24 22.24
N THR A 821 -14.39 -27.41 22.39
CA THR A 821 -14.99 -28.69 22.01
C THR A 821 -15.68 -29.32 23.22
N VAL A 822 -16.98 -29.62 23.09
CA VAL A 822 -17.79 -30.24 24.16
C VAL A 822 -18.12 -31.67 23.79
N ASN A 823 -17.51 -32.63 24.48
CA ASN A 823 -17.75 -34.06 24.25
C ASN A 823 -18.74 -34.63 25.28
N TYR A 824 -19.52 -35.62 24.83
CA TYR A 824 -20.47 -36.37 25.66
C TYR A 824 -20.05 -37.84 25.65
N LEU A 825 -19.47 -38.31 26.76
CA LEU A 825 -18.75 -39.58 26.84
C LEU A 825 -19.39 -40.52 27.88
N ASP A 826 -19.23 -41.83 27.70
CA ASP A 826 -19.45 -42.80 28.77
C ASP A 826 -18.29 -42.77 29.80
N LEU A 827 -18.41 -43.52 30.90
CA LEU A 827 -17.35 -43.60 31.92
C LEU A 827 -16.03 -44.21 31.42
N ASN A 828 -16.02 -44.91 30.28
CA ASN A 828 -14.82 -45.47 29.63
C ASN A 828 -14.19 -44.49 28.63
N GLY A 829 -14.84 -43.37 28.31
CA GLY A 829 -14.38 -42.35 27.36
C GLY A 829 -14.89 -42.52 25.93
N GLN A 830 -15.81 -43.45 25.65
CA GLN A 830 -16.44 -43.58 24.33
C GLN A 830 -17.52 -42.50 24.12
N PRO A 831 -17.63 -41.89 22.92
CA PRO A 831 -18.62 -40.86 22.64
C PRO A 831 -20.03 -41.46 22.48
N ILE A 832 -20.97 -41.00 23.32
CA ILE A 832 -22.37 -41.46 23.33
C ILE A 832 -23.37 -40.48 22.69
N ALA A 833 -22.92 -39.26 22.39
CA ALA A 833 -23.70 -38.29 21.60
C ALA A 833 -22.76 -37.39 20.77
N PRO A 834 -23.25 -36.80 19.65
CA PRO A 834 -22.43 -35.90 18.84
C PRO A 834 -21.86 -34.75 19.66
N LYS A 835 -20.53 -34.58 19.60
CA LYS A 835 -19.83 -33.47 20.23
C LYS A 835 -20.32 -32.13 19.68
N ALA A 836 -20.41 -31.12 20.53
CA ALA A 836 -20.69 -29.76 20.12
C ALA A 836 -19.38 -28.96 20.04
N THR A 837 -19.37 -27.93 19.20
CA THR A 837 -18.27 -26.96 19.12
C THR A 837 -18.85 -25.58 19.36
N LEU A 838 -18.24 -24.82 20.28
CA LEU A 838 -18.46 -23.38 20.39
C LEU A 838 -17.25 -22.66 19.81
N THR A 839 -17.49 -21.55 19.14
CA THR A 839 -16.48 -20.66 18.58
C THR A 839 -16.84 -19.22 18.93
N GLY A 840 -15.86 -18.45 19.37
CA GLY A 840 -16.02 -17.02 19.65
C GLY A 840 -14.66 -16.34 19.75
N ALA A 841 -14.65 -15.01 19.65
CA ALA A 841 -13.41 -14.24 19.69
C ALA A 841 -12.65 -14.51 21.00
N ILE A 842 -11.32 -14.56 20.93
CA ILE A 842 -10.46 -14.75 22.10
C ILE A 842 -10.80 -13.72 23.19
N ASP A 843 -10.69 -14.14 24.45
CA ASP A 843 -11.07 -13.42 25.67
C ASP A 843 -12.57 -13.14 25.86
N THR A 844 -13.44 -13.48 24.89
CA THR A 844 -14.90 -13.47 25.13
C THR A 844 -15.35 -14.71 25.90
N ALA A 845 -16.41 -14.59 26.70
CA ALA A 845 -16.86 -15.65 27.59
C ALA A 845 -17.66 -16.74 26.88
N TYR A 846 -17.44 -18.00 27.26
CA TYR A 846 -18.26 -19.15 26.87
C TYR A 846 -18.93 -19.80 28.09
N THR A 847 -20.01 -20.53 27.83
CA THR A 847 -20.71 -21.35 28.82
C THR A 847 -21.24 -22.61 28.16
N THR A 848 -21.13 -23.73 28.85
CA THR A 848 -21.56 -25.06 28.40
C THR A 848 -22.42 -25.70 29.50
N THR A 849 -23.36 -26.56 29.11
CA THR A 849 -24.34 -27.17 30.01
C THR A 849 -24.41 -28.68 29.84
N VAL A 850 -24.77 -29.39 30.90
CA VAL A 850 -25.07 -30.83 30.85
C VAL A 850 -26.23 -31.05 29.88
N LYS A 851 -26.04 -31.98 28.93
CA LYS A 851 -27.08 -32.37 27.96
C LYS A 851 -27.83 -33.58 28.50
N GLN A 852 -29.16 -33.57 28.41
CA GLN A 852 -29.94 -34.78 28.70
C GLN A 852 -29.78 -35.78 27.54
N ILE A 853 -29.45 -37.03 27.87
CA ILE A 853 -29.21 -38.12 26.91
C ILE A 853 -30.08 -39.30 27.34
N ALA A 854 -30.95 -39.79 26.45
CA ALA A 854 -31.90 -40.85 26.78
C ALA A 854 -31.17 -42.15 27.15
N GLY A 855 -31.52 -42.74 28.30
CA GLY A 855 -30.86 -43.95 28.83
C GLY A 855 -29.46 -43.72 29.40
N TYR A 856 -29.04 -42.47 29.65
CA TYR A 856 -27.72 -42.13 30.19
C TYR A 856 -27.79 -41.03 31.26
N LYS A 857 -27.39 -41.37 32.48
CA LYS A 857 -27.34 -40.47 33.63
C LYS A 857 -26.02 -39.71 33.68
N TYR A 858 -26.06 -38.38 33.78
CA TYR A 858 -24.87 -37.55 33.98
C TYR A 858 -24.17 -37.87 35.32
N ILE A 859 -22.84 -37.95 35.29
CA ILE A 859 -21.99 -38.27 36.46
C ILE A 859 -21.03 -37.12 36.82
N LYS A 860 -20.22 -36.65 35.86
CA LYS A 860 -19.17 -35.64 36.13
C LYS A 860 -18.76 -34.86 34.88
N THR A 861 -18.17 -33.69 35.07
CA THR A 861 -17.54 -32.88 34.02
C THR A 861 -16.03 -32.84 34.25
N THR A 862 -15.22 -32.82 33.18
CA THR A 862 -13.81 -32.39 33.24
C THR A 862 -13.55 -31.31 32.17
N GLY A 863 -12.54 -30.47 32.40
CA GLY A 863 -12.44 -29.17 31.73
C GLY A 863 -13.31 -28.11 32.41
N ALA A 864 -13.16 -26.84 32.02
CA ALA A 864 -13.90 -25.72 32.59
C ALA A 864 -15.23 -25.52 31.81
N PRO A 865 -16.41 -25.74 32.42
CA PRO A 865 -17.69 -25.59 31.72
C PRO A 865 -18.04 -24.13 31.41
N THR A 866 -17.37 -23.18 32.06
CA THR A 866 -17.42 -21.73 31.84
C THR A 866 -16.00 -21.19 31.82
N GLY A 867 -15.69 -20.29 30.89
CA GLY A 867 -14.36 -19.68 30.76
C GLY A 867 -14.36 -18.59 29.69
N THR A 868 -13.18 -18.14 29.27
CA THR A 868 -13.01 -17.33 28.06
C THR A 868 -12.39 -18.16 26.95
N PHE A 869 -12.77 -17.87 25.69
CA PHE A 869 -12.17 -18.51 24.53
C PHE A 869 -10.66 -18.18 24.46
N THR A 870 -9.81 -19.19 24.33
CA THR A 870 -8.36 -19.04 24.16
C THR A 870 -7.88 -19.38 22.75
N ALA A 871 -6.69 -18.93 22.38
CA ALA A 871 -6.03 -19.31 21.13
C ALA A 871 -5.79 -20.83 21.03
N GLU A 872 -5.49 -21.49 22.16
CA GLU A 872 -5.46 -22.95 22.27
C GLU A 872 -6.88 -23.52 22.35
N ALA A 873 -7.12 -24.64 21.65
CA ALA A 873 -8.43 -25.29 21.60
C ALA A 873 -8.79 -25.96 22.93
N GLN A 874 -9.78 -25.41 23.62
CA GLN A 874 -10.27 -25.89 24.91
C GLN A 874 -11.20 -27.10 24.74
N THR A 875 -11.25 -27.96 25.76
CA THR A 875 -12.13 -29.14 25.77
C THR A 875 -12.88 -29.27 27.08
N VAL A 876 -14.18 -29.54 26.99
CA VAL A 876 -15.08 -29.86 28.11
C VAL A 876 -15.68 -31.23 27.87
N ASN A 877 -15.46 -32.17 28.78
CA ASN A 877 -15.97 -33.54 28.67
C ASN A 877 -17.05 -33.76 29.73
N TYR A 878 -18.29 -33.98 29.30
CA TYR A 878 -19.37 -34.45 30.15
C TYR A 878 -19.41 -35.98 30.11
N TYR A 879 -19.29 -36.62 31.28
CA TYR A 879 -19.31 -38.07 31.46
C TYR A 879 -20.65 -38.54 32.00
N TYR A 880 -21.15 -39.63 31.42
CA TYR A 880 -22.43 -40.24 31.74
C TYR A 880 -22.26 -41.74 31.99
N GLN A 881 -23.21 -42.33 32.73
CA GLN A 881 -23.33 -43.76 32.95
C GLN A 881 -24.64 -44.25 32.31
N GLN A 882 -24.60 -45.39 31.62
CA GLN A 882 -25.79 -45.98 31.04
C GLN A 882 -26.78 -46.39 32.14
N GLU A 883 -28.05 -46.05 31.99
CA GLU A 883 -29.13 -46.50 32.86
C GLU A 883 -29.57 -47.89 32.42
N THR A 884 -29.40 -48.88 33.29
CA THR A 884 -29.75 -50.27 33.01
C THR A 884 -31.26 -50.47 33.08
N THR A 885 -31.90 -50.64 31.92
CA THR A 885 -33.26 -51.16 31.84
C THR A 885 -33.26 -52.65 32.16
N ASP A 886 -33.85 -53.03 33.29
CA ASP A 886 -34.26 -54.43 33.56
C ASP A 886 -35.09 -54.93 32.38
N VAL A 887 -34.69 -56.04 31.77
CA VAL A 887 -35.53 -56.79 30.83
C VAL A 887 -36.33 -57.79 31.65
N ASP A 888 -37.64 -57.56 31.75
CA ASP A 888 -38.58 -58.37 32.52
C ASP A 888 -38.69 -59.78 31.93
N GLN A 889 -38.05 -60.75 32.57
CA GLN A 889 -37.94 -62.15 32.11
C GLN A 889 -39.10 -63.06 32.58
N ARG A 890 -40.23 -62.47 33.03
CA ARG A 890 -41.38 -63.26 33.50
C ARG A 890 -41.97 -64.12 32.39
N GLN A 891 -41.92 -65.44 32.60
CA GLN A 891 -42.47 -66.44 31.72
C GLN A 891 -43.09 -67.57 32.54
N LEU A 892 -44.37 -67.86 32.34
CA LEU A 892 -45.09 -69.01 32.89
C LEU A 892 -45.48 -69.96 31.74
N THR A 893 -45.25 -71.25 31.94
CA THR A 893 -45.51 -72.33 30.99
C THR A 893 -46.22 -73.50 31.66
N GLY A 894 -46.91 -74.33 30.88
CA GLY A 894 -47.66 -75.51 31.31
C GLY A 894 -48.33 -76.20 30.12
N GLN A 895 -48.85 -77.41 30.34
CA GLN A 895 -49.48 -78.27 29.34
C GLN A 895 -50.70 -78.99 29.94
N ASP A 896 -51.62 -79.41 29.08
CA ASP A 896 -52.83 -80.15 29.49
C ASP A 896 -52.48 -81.54 30.05
N PHE A 897 -53.14 -81.95 31.13
CA PHE A 897 -52.92 -83.23 31.81
C PHE A 897 -54.12 -84.19 31.65
N THR A 898 -53.87 -85.50 31.73
CA THR A 898 -54.92 -86.53 31.72
C THR A 898 -54.79 -87.44 32.93
N MET A 899 -55.88 -87.57 33.69
CA MET A 899 -55.99 -88.51 34.82
C MET A 899 -57.18 -89.47 34.63
N ILE A 900 -57.23 -90.51 35.44
CA ILE A 900 -58.43 -91.34 35.60
C ILE A 900 -59.32 -90.82 36.74
N VAL A 901 -60.62 -91.08 36.65
CA VAL A 901 -61.62 -90.80 37.70
C VAL A 901 -61.13 -91.29 39.06
N ASN A 902 -61.20 -90.42 40.08
CA ASN A 902 -60.71 -90.67 41.44
C ASN A 902 -59.22 -91.05 41.55
N GLY A 903 -58.41 -90.72 40.53
CA GLY A 903 -56.96 -90.76 40.61
C GLY A 903 -56.37 -89.73 41.60
N PRO A 904 -55.05 -89.76 41.84
CA PRO A 904 -54.39 -88.78 42.70
C PRO A 904 -54.56 -87.35 42.18
N THR A 905 -54.72 -86.40 43.09
CA THR A 905 -54.90 -84.97 42.79
C THR A 905 -53.74 -84.43 41.94
N PRO A 906 -53.98 -83.90 40.72
CA PRO A 906 -52.92 -83.39 39.86
C PRO A 906 -52.11 -82.24 40.48
N THR A 907 -50.80 -82.25 40.22
CA THR A 907 -49.83 -81.27 40.73
C THR A 907 -49.21 -80.44 39.59
N ALA A 908 -48.47 -79.37 39.91
CA ALA A 908 -47.78 -78.55 38.93
C ALA A 908 -46.85 -79.39 38.01
N THR A 909 -46.22 -80.42 38.55
CA THR A 909 -45.34 -81.36 37.83
C THR A 909 -46.09 -82.18 36.77
N ASP A 910 -47.38 -82.43 36.97
CA ASP A 910 -48.23 -83.23 36.07
C ASP A 910 -48.62 -82.40 34.84
N PHE A 911 -49.02 -81.15 35.05
CA PHE A 911 -49.22 -80.13 34.00
C PHE A 911 -47.90 -79.57 33.40
N LYS A 912 -46.74 -80.17 33.75
CA LYS A 912 -45.39 -79.71 33.32
C LYS A 912 -45.16 -78.21 33.53
N ALA A 913 -45.73 -77.65 34.60
CA ALA A 913 -45.74 -76.24 34.85
C ALA A 913 -44.39 -75.73 35.35
N SER A 914 -43.94 -74.60 34.79
CA SER A 914 -42.66 -73.96 35.13
C SER A 914 -42.77 -72.45 34.93
N ALA A 915 -42.22 -71.67 35.85
CA ALA A 915 -42.24 -70.21 35.80
C ALA A 915 -40.89 -69.58 36.12
N GLN A 916 -40.65 -68.38 35.59
CA GLN A 916 -39.54 -67.50 35.93
C GLN A 916 -40.04 -66.14 36.41
N ASP A 917 -39.32 -65.51 37.35
CA ASP A 917 -39.55 -64.16 37.81
C ASP A 917 -38.96 -63.11 36.85
N LYS A 918 -39.12 -61.81 37.17
CA LYS A 918 -38.62 -60.71 36.33
C LYS A 918 -37.11 -60.70 36.13
N ASN A 919 -36.36 -61.43 36.95
CA ASN A 919 -34.90 -61.52 36.95
C ASN A 919 -34.42 -62.87 36.36
N GLY A 920 -35.33 -63.72 35.85
CA GLY A 920 -35.04 -65.05 35.29
C GLY A 920 -34.89 -66.16 36.34
N GLN A 921 -35.23 -65.94 37.61
CA GLN A 921 -35.17 -66.97 38.65
C GLN A 921 -36.44 -67.81 38.70
N SER A 922 -36.29 -69.13 38.91
CA SER A 922 -37.42 -70.07 38.92
C SER A 922 -38.42 -69.77 40.04
N LEU A 923 -39.72 -69.71 39.70
CA LEU A 923 -40.82 -69.50 40.63
C LEU A 923 -41.67 -70.78 40.78
N PRO A 924 -42.16 -71.08 42.00
CA PRO A 924 -43.12 -72.15 42.21
C PRO A 924 -44.48 -71.79 41.58
N VAL A 925 -45.11 -72.78 40.96
CA VAL A 925 -46.44 -72.65 40.34
C VAL A 925 -47.49 -73.35 41.20
N GLU A 926 -48.54 -72.63 41.55
CA GLU A 926 -49.74 -73.12 42.24
C GLU A 926 -50.79 -73.58 41.21
N VAL A 927 -51.58 -74.60 41.56
CA VAL A 927 -52.57 -75.21 40.65
C VAL A 927 -53.99 -75.06 41.23
N ASP A 928 -54.79 -74.19 40.63
CA ASP A 928 -56.20 -73.99 40.96
C ASP A 928 -57.08 -75.02 40.24
N LEU A 929 -57.40 -76.10 40.95
CA LEU A 929 -58.32 -77.16 40.52
C LEU A 929 -59.79 -76.90 40.90
N THR A 930 -60.16 -75.72 41.42
CA THR A 930 -61.52 -75.48 41.96
C THR A 930 -62.65 -75.58 40.92
N GLN A 931 -62.31 -75.53 39.63
CA GLN A 931 -63.24 -75.66 38.51
C GLN A 931 -63.27 -77.08 37.89
N ALA A 932 -62.57 -78.05 38.50
CA ALA A 932 -62.44 -79.42 38.00
C ALA A 932 -63.09 -80.47 38.91
N GLN A 933 -63.87 -81.38 38.32
CA GLN A 933 -64.49 -82.50 39.02
C GLN A 933 -63.67 -83.78 38.78
N LEU A 934 -62.82 -84.15 39.74
CA LEU A 934 -61.89 -85.28 39.64
C LEU A 934 -62.58 -86.66 39.69
N ASP A 935 -63.85 -86.68 40.08
CA ASP A 935 -64.73 -87.83 40.21
C ASP A 935 -65.61 -88.09 38.96
N GLN A 936 -65.64 -87.15 38.01
CA GLN A 936 -66.49 -87.21 36.82
C GLN A 936 -65.68 -87.14 35.52
N VAL A 937 -66.00 -88.00 34.56
CA VAL A 937 -65.38 -87.98 33.22
C VAL A 937 -65.71 -86.67 32.51
N GLY A 938 -64.69 -85.94 32.07
CA GLY A 938 -64.84 -84.60 31.52
C GLY A 938 -63.53 -83.94 31.13
N THR A 939 -63.61 -82.70 30.67
CA THR A 939 -62.46 -81.81 30.43
C THR A 939 -62.72 -80.50 31.15
N TYR A 940 -61.84 -80.14 32.07
CA TYR A 940 -62.03 -79.02 32.99
C TYR A 940 -60.88 -78.01 32.86
N PRO A 941 -61.15 -76.70 32.87
CA PRO A 941 -60.09 -75.69 32.92
C PRO A 941 -59.43 -75.67 34.30
N VAL A 942 -58.11 -75.56 34.32
CA VAL A 942 -57.25 -75.49 35.51
C VAL A 942 -56.39 -74.25 35.39
N THR A 943 -56.34 -73.41 36.43
CA THR A 943 -55.51 -72.19 36.39
C THR A 943 -54.21 -72.41 37.13
N LEU A 944 -53.11 -72.38 36.40
CA LEU A 944 -51.75 -72.28 36.95
C LEU A 944 -51.48 -70.82 37.34
N ARG A 945 -50.95 -70.58 38.55
CA ARG A 945 -50.64 -69.22 39.06
C ARG A 945 -49.28 -69.16 39.75
N THR A 946 -48.70 -67.96 39.82
CA THR A 946 -47.45 -67.70 40.55
C THR A 946 -47.64 -66.57 41.57
N SER A 947 -46.74 -66.51 42.56
CA SER A 947 -46.77 -65.49 43.63
C SER A 947 -46.48 -64.05 43.16
N ASP A 948 -45.90 -63.87 41.97
CA ASP A 948 -45.69 -62.58 41.31
C ASP A 948 -46.84 -62.18 40.34
N GLY A 949 -47.90 -63.00 40.28
CA GLY A 949 -49.15 -62.66 39.59
C GLY A 949 -49.28 -63.14 38.14
N GLN A 950 -48.41 -64.02 37.65
CA GLN A 950 -48.58 -64.66 36.34
C GLN A 950 -49.68 -65.73 36.41
N THR A 951 -50.46 -65.89 35.34
CA THR A 951 -51.55 -66.89 35.28
C THR A 951 -51.64 -67.52 33.89
N LEU A 952 -51.80 -68.84 33.83
CA LEU A 952 -51.99 -69.62 32.61
C LEU A 952 -53.13 -70.62 32.81
N ILE A 953 -54.00 -70.80 31.82
CA ILE A 953 -55.06 -71.81 31.86
C ILE A 953 -54.65 -72.99 30.99
N VAL A 954 -54.72 -74.19 31.56
CA VAL A 954 -54.53 -75.49 30.92
C VAL A 954 -55.76 -76.36 31.19
N HIS A 955 -55.88 -77.52 30.56
CA HIS A 955 -57.00 -78.44 30.76
C HIS A 955 -56.59 -79.70 31.51
N LEU A 956 -57.51 -80.17 32.35
CA LEU A 956 -57.48 -81.49 32.96
C LEU A 956 -58.53 -82.37 32.29
N HIS A 957 -58.09 -83.43 31.61
CA HIS A 957 -58.96 -84.48 31.08
C HIS A 957 -59.10 -85.59 32.12
N VAL A 958 -60.30 -85.78 32.66
CA VAL A 958 -60.62 -86.91 33.55
C VAL A 958 -61.27 -88.00 32.71
N ARG A 959 -60.72 -89.22 32.72
CA ARG A 959 -61.19 -90.36 31.91
C ARG A 959 -61.63 -91.54 32.80
N ALA A 960 -62.47 -92.42 32.27
CA ALA A 960 -62.78 -93.67 32.97
C ALA A 960 -61.52 -94.56 33.07
N ALA A 961 -61.42 -95.36 34.13
CA ALA A 961 -60.42 -96.41 34.21
C ALA A 961 -60.73 -97.51 33.16
N PRO A 962 -59.71 -98.15 32.55
CA PRO A 962 -59.94 -99.25 31.62
C PRO A 962 -60.46 -100.49 32.37
N ASP A 963 -61.58 -101.05 31.90
CA ASP A 963 -62.16 -102.28 32.45
C ASP A 963 -61.28 -103.50 32.11
N GLY A 964 -61.16 -104.42 33.07
CA GLY A 964 -60.43 -105.68 32.89
C GLY A 964 -61.28 -106.73 32.16
N GLY A 965 -61.03 -106.92 30.86
CA GLY A 965 -61.68 -107.93 30.03
C GLY A 965 -60.69 -109.00 29.53
N ASP A 966 -61.04 -110.27 29.76
CA ASP A 966 -60.28 -111.46 29.34
C ASP A 966 -60.81 -112.03 28.01
N ASN A 967 -60.11 -113.03 27.44
CA ASN A 967 -60.31 -113.70 26.13
C ASN A 967 -59.87 -112.87 24.90
N GLY A 968 -59.19 -113.44 23.89
CA GLY A 968 -58.61 -114.78 23.82
C GLY A 968 -58.06 -115.15 22.42
N ASP A 969 -56.97 -115.94 22.44
CA ASP A 969 -56.43 -116.88 21.43
C ASP A 969 -56.02 -116.45 19.99
N ASP A 970 -54.98 -117.16 19.50
CA ASP A 970 -54.60 -117.47 18.10
C ASP A 970 -54.36 -116.33 17.07
N ASP A 971 -53.22 -116.16 16.37
CA ASP A 971 -52.11 -117.06 16.04
C ASP A 971 -51.01 -116.33 15.18
N ASN A 972 -49.88 -117.01 14.93
CA ASN A 972 -48.86 -116.83 13.86
C ASN A 972 -48.07 -115.50 13.64
N ASP A 973 -46.82 -115.55 14.09
CA ASP A 973 -45.57 -115.50 13.29
C ASP A 973 -45.24 -114.35 12.29
N GLY A 974 -44.03 -113.79 12.45
CA GLY A 974 -43.08 -113.74 11.32
C GLY A 974 -43.01 -112.49 10.41
N GLY A 975 -42.55 -111.33 10.90
CA GLY A 975 -41.92 -110.33 10.01
C GLY A 975 -41.87 -108.87 10.48
N HIS A 976 -40.73 -108.40 10.99
CA HIS A 976 -40.51 -106.98 11.32
C HIS A 976 -39.56 -106.26 10.34
N ALA A 977 -40.15 -105.55 9.37
CA ALA A 977 -39.60 -104.42 8.61
C ALA A 977 -40.80 -103.73 7.91
N THR A 978 -40.95 -102.40 7.77
CA THR A 978 -40.03 -101.25 7.89
C THR A 978 -40.74 -99.99 8.42
N GLU A 979 -40.03 -99.15 9.20
CA GLU A 979 -40.36 -97.73 9.54
C GLU A 979 -41.67 -97.47 10.34
N PRO A 980 -41.80 -96.38 11.13
CA PRO A 980 -41.49 -94.97 10.77
C PRO A 980 -40.63 -94.23 11.84
N PRO A 981 -40.63 -92.88 12.05
CA PRO A 981 -39.42 -92.11 11.72
C PRO A 981 -38.94 -91.07 12.78
N VAL A 982 -37.94 -90.26 12.38
CA VAL A 982 -37.47 -88.96 12.94
C VAL A 982 -36.36 -88.98 14.02
N LEU A 983 -35.30 -88.20 13.73
CA LEU A 983 -34.15 -87.79 14.55
C LEU A 983 -34.22 -86.24 14.78
N PRO A 984 -33.31 -85.54 15.53
CA PRO A 984 -32.05 -86.00 16.15
C PRO A 984 -31.75 -85.57 17.62
N THR A 985 -31.08 -86.49 18.34
CA THR A 985 -29.89 -86.33 19.23
C THR A 985 -29.73 -85.16 20.22
N ASP A 986 -29.65 -85.51 21.51
CA ASP A 986 -28.59 -85.09 22.46
C ASP A 986 -27.33 -86.01 22.26
N PRO A 987 -26.09 -85.60 22.59
CA PRO A 987 -25.52 -85.97 23.91
C PRO A 987 -24.48 -84.99 24.54
N ALA A 988 -24.67 -84.62 25.82
CA ALA A 988 -23.67 -84.58 26.93
C ALA A 988 -23.97 -83.45 27.96
N GLY A 989 -23.65 -83.58 29.26
CA GLY A 989 -22.98 -84.69 29.97
C GLY A 989 -22.13 -84.19 31.16
N GLU A 990 -22.78 -83.87 32.29
CA GLU A 990 -22.18 -83.50 33.59
C GLU A 990 -21.51 -84.73 34.31
N PRO A 991 -20.71 -84.60 35.41
CA PRO A 991 -20.98 -83.74 36.59
C PRO A 991 -19.82 -83.21 37.49
N ASP A 992 -20.23 -82.38 38.46
CA ASP A 992 -19.80 -82.19 39.87
C ASP A 992 -18.36 -81.86 40.38
N LEU A 993 -18.33 -80.75 41.13
CA LEU A 993 -17.76 -80.45 42.47
C LEU A 993 -16.81 -81.42 43.21
N VAL A 994 -15.65 -80.90 43.69
CA VAL A 994 -14.99 -81.27 44.99
C VAL A 994 -14.21 -80.06 45.60
N LYS A 995 -14.22 -79.94 46.94
CA LYS A 995 -13.36 -79.10 47.85
C LYS A 995 -12.49 -80.05 48.72
N PRO A 996 -11.41 -79.65 49.46
CA PRO A 996 -11.05 -78.30 50.01
C PRO A 996 -9.56 -77.95 49.68
N ASP A 997 -8.61 -77.41 50.49
CA ASP A 997 -8.51 -76.96 51.90
C ASP A 997 -7.28 -76.03 52.18
N GLN A 998 -7.09 -75.65 53.46
CA GLN A 998 -5.88 -75.12 54.12
C GLN A 998 -5.28 -76.17 55.10
N PRO A 999 -4.11 -76.01 55.81
CA PRO A 999 -3.31 -74.80 56.14
C PRO A 999 -1.76 -74.96 55.97
N GLY A 1000 -0.90 -74.02 56.46
CA GLY A 1000 0.57 -74.21 56.32
C GLY A 1000 1.65 -73.23 56.87
N ILE A 1001 1.34 -72.17 57.63
CA ILE A 1001 2.25 -71.38 58.53
C ILE A 1001 3.78 -71.21 58.22
N SER A 1002 4.15 -70.00 57.74
CA SER A 1002 5.21 -69.05 58.19
C SER A 1002 6.71 -69.41 58.44
N LYS A 1003 7.60 -68.57 57.88
CA LYS A 1003 8.84 -67.95 58.47
C LYS A 1003 9.46 -66.94 57.48
N THR A 1004 10.07 -65.78 57.81
CA THR A 1004 10.48 -65.13 59.09
C THR A 1004 10.41 -63.57 58.99
N GLU A 1005 10.64 -62.83 60.08
CA GLU A 1005 10.56 -61.35 60.27
C GLU A 1005 11.61 -60.49 59.48
N VAL A 1006 11.50 -59.16 59.19
CA VAL A 1006 10.92 -57.93 59.83
C VAL A 1006 11.82 -57.34 60.95
N PRO A 1007 12.33 -56.06 60.91
CA PRO A 1007 11.51 -54.86 61.24
C PRO A 1007 11.93 -53.42 60.77
N LYS A 1008 10.91 -52.54 60.64
CA LYS A 1008 10.75 -51.12 61.11
C LYS A 1008 11.76 -49.94 60.84
N THR A 1009 11.17 -48.85 60.31
CA THR A 1009 11.19 -47.41 60.72
C THR A 1009 12.32 -46.41 60.38
N MET A 1010 11.84 -45.20 60.01
CA MET A 1010 12.39 -43.82 60.14
C MET A 1010 13.49 -43.31 59.16
N SER A 1011 13.41 -42.00 58.89
CA SER A 1011 14.32 -41.18 58.05
C SER A 1011 15.60 -40.80 58.82
N PRO A 1012 16.72 -40.45 58.13
CA PRO A 1012 16.92 -39.06 57.69
C PRO A 1012 17.74 -38.87 56.37
N ILE A 1013 17.94 -37.62 55.97
CA ILE A 1013 18.93 -37.14 54.98
C ILE A 1013 20.31 -37.04 55.68
N PRO A 1014 21.43 -37.54 55.11
CA PRO A 1014 22.50 -36.60 54.69
C PRO A 1014 23.49 -37.06 53.57
N THR A 1015 23.96 -36.06 52.79
CA THR A 1015 25.33 -35.84 52.23
C THR A 1015 26.06 -36.82 51.27
N SER A 1016 26.80 -36.19 50.34
CA SER A 1016 27.90 -36.65 49.44
C SER A 1016 29.14 -37.20 50.21
N PRO A 1017 30.32 -37.62 49.61
CA PRO A 1017 31.09 -36.90 48.55
C PRO A 1017 32.03 -37.78 47.64
N ILE A 1018 33.05 -37.15 47.00
CA ILE A 1018 34.31 -37.73 46.43
C ILE A 1018 34.13 -38.49 45.08
N GLU A 1019 35.01 -38.51 44.05
CA GLU A 1019 36.38 -37.99 43.73
C GLU A 1019 36.41 -37.63 42.21
N THR A 1020 37.30 -36.86 41.55
CA THR A 1020 38.47 -35.98 41.87
C THR A 1020 38.35 -34.71 40.97
N ALA A 1021 39.32 -33.93 40.43
CA ALA A 1021 40.80 -33.95 40.31
C ALA A 1021 41.39 -32.51 40.27
N THR A 1022 42.72 -32.40 40.09
CA THR A 1022 43.53 -31.16 39.98
C THR A 1022 44.18 -31.02 38.59
N THR A 1023 44.91 -29.97 38.19
CA THR A 1023 45.84 -29.04 38.89
C THR A 1023 45.96 -27.71 38.08
N GLU A 1024 46.57 -26.59 38.49
CA GLU A 1024 47.51 -26.30 39.61
C GLU A 1024 47.23 -24.92 40.25
N ARG A 1025 47.85 -23.82 39.77
CA ARG A 1025 48.03 -22.53 40.51
C ARG A 1025 48.05 -21.32 39.54
N VAL A 1026 47.96 -20.04 39.95
CA VAL A 1026 48.76 -19.31 40.97
C VAL A 1026 47.99 -18.20 41.72
N GLN A 1027 48.12 -18.26 43.07
CA GLN A 1027 48.23 -17.21 44.13
C GLN A 1027 47.94 -15.72 43.82
N ALA A 1028 47.44 -14.88 44.76
CA ALA A 1028 47.01 -15.09 46.17
C ALA A 1028 46.30 -13.85 46.78
N LYS A 1029 45.63 -14.04 47.94
CA LYS A 1029 45.37 -13.15 49.11
C LYS A 1029 44.99 -11.65 48.92
N ALA A 1030 44.17 -11.00 49.77
CA ALA A 1030 43.25 -11.41 50.86
C ALA A 1030 42.53 -10.16 51.44
N THR A 1031 41.39 -10.36 52.14
CA THR A 1031 40.80 -9.47 53.21
C THR A 1031 40.42 -8.01 52.82
N GLN A 1032 39.63 -7.23 53.57
CA GLN A 1032 38.45 -7.45 54.45
C GLN A 1032 37.86 -6.07 54.85
N ASP A 1033 36.52 -5.93 54.83
CA ASP A 1033 35.68 -4.89 55.48
C ASP A 1033 35.87 -3.36 55.19
N GLU A 1034 34.85 -2.60 55.64
CA GLU A 1034 34.73 -1.14 55.91
C GLU A 1034 34.77 -0.03 54.81
N VAL A 1035 33.56 0.38 54.37
CA VAL A 1035 32.88 1.67 54.72
C VAL A 1035 33.41 3.06 54.22
N LEU A 1036 32.50 3.82 53.58
CA LEU A 1036 32.52 5.29 53.26
C LEU A 1036 33.49 5.76 52.11
N PRO A 1037 33.56 7.05 51.69
CA PRO A 1037 32.82 7.47 50.49
C PRO A 1037 33.58 8.32 49.43
N ALA A 1038 33.00 8.41 48.22
CA ALA A 1038 33.18 9.45 47.18
C ALA A 1038 34.58 9.74 46.58
N THR A 1039 34.73 9.57 45.25
CA THR A 1039 35.45 10.49 44.31
C THR A 1039 35.27 10.03 42.83
N ASN A 1040 35.84 10.78 41.88
CA ASN A 1040 35.54 10.71 40.42
C ASN A 1040 36.62 10.00 39.56
N GLU A 1041 36.21 9.64 38.32
CA GLU A 1041 37.03 9.34 37.12
C GLU A 1041 37.86 8.02 37.09
N GLN A 1042 38.07 7.33 35.95
CA GLN A 1042 37.62 7.55 34.55
C GLN A 1042 37.52 6.23 33.73
N ARG A 1043 36.76 6.27 32.61
CA ARG A 1043 36.56 5.24 31.55
C ARG A 1043 35.72 4.02 31.99
N THR A 1044 34.80 3.45 31.18
CA THR A 1044 34.84 3.26 29.70
C THR A 1044 33.44 3.28 29.04
N ARG A 1045 33.32 3.94 27.86
CA ARG A 1045 32.27 3.82 26.80
C ARG A 1045 30.77 4.06 27.13
N TRP A 1046 30.37 5.34 27.01
CA TRP A 1046 29.35 5.91 26.08
C TRP A 1046 28.62 4.97 25.09
N VAL A 1047 27.40 5.23 24.56
CA VAL A 1047 26.16 6.05 24.86
C VAL A 1047 25.24 5.86 23.61
N ALA A 1048 23.90 5.65 23.66
CA ALA A 1048 22.74 6.48 24.06
C ALA A 1048 22.47 7.70 23.11
N VAL A 1049 21.26 8.29 22.93
CA VAL A 1049 19.84 7.91 23.14
C VAL A 1049 18.90 8.90 22.37
N THR A 1050 17.58 8.67 22.35
CA THR A 1050 16.47 9.51 21.79
C THR A 1050 16.47 11.02 22.17
N GLY A 1051 15.75 11.96 21.53
CA GLY A 1051 14.79 11.94 20.38
C GLY A 1051 13.69 13.02 20.51
N LEU A 1052 12.60 12.93 19.70
CA LEU A 1052 11.24 13.51 19.89
C LEU A 1052 10.95 15.04 19.66
N ILE A 1053 9.66 15.36 19.38
CA ILE A 1053 8.98 16.69 19.23
C ILE A 1053 9.32 17.46 17.90
N GLY A 1054 8.43 18.22 17.23
CA GLY A 1054 6.96 18.34 17.33
C GLY A 1054 6.37 19.69 16.83
N LEU A 1055 5.56 19.65 15.75
CA LEU A 1055 4.55 20.62 15.22
C LEU A 1055 4.91 22.10 14.85
N LEU A 1056 4.63 22.41 13.57
CA LEU A 1056 4.03 23.65 12.97
C LEU A 1056 4.65 25.07 13.15
N GLY A 1057 4.78 25.80 12.02
CA GLY A 1057 4.34 27.22 11.96
C GLY A 1057 5.13 28.27 11.15
N LEU A 1058 4.94 28.33 9.81
CA LEU A 1058 5.21 29.48 8.89
C LEU A 1058 6.67 30.03 8.76
N GLY A 1059 6.97 30.72 7.64
CA GLY A 1059 8.14 31.63 7.53
C GLY A 1059 8.93 31.64 6.20
N LEU A 1060 8.30 31.97 5.06
CA LEU A 1060 8.93 31.90 3.73
C LEU A 1060 9.84 33.11 3.38
N ALA A 1061 11.15 32.90 3.14
CA ALA A 1061 12.07 33.79 2.38
C ALA A 1061 13.47 33.12 2.25
N LEU A 1062 14.25 33.17 1.15
CA LEU A 1062 14.07 33.61 -0.25
C LEU A 1062 14.47 32.41 -1.17
N PHE A 1063 13.82 32.12 -2.31
CA PHE A 1063 13.72 32.86 -3.59
C PHE A 1063 15.04 32.91 -4.41
N LYS A 1064 14.99 32.31 -5.63
CA LYS A 1064 15.60 32.68 -6.94
C LYS A 1064 16.89 33.55 -6.95
N ARG A 1065 17.88 33.38 -7.84
CA ARG A 1065 18.04 32.61 -9.11
C ARG A 1065 19.48 32.83 -9.59
N PHE A 1066 20.05 31.92 -10.38
CA PHE A 1066 20.70 32.11 -11.71
C PHE A 1066 20.80 30.69 -12.31
N LYS A 1067 20.53 30.39 -13.59
CA LYS A 1067 20.68 31.12 -14.85
C LYS A 1067 22.14 31.31 -15.29
N SER A 1068 22.78 30.19 -15.65
CA SER A 1068 23.06 29.96 -17.07
C SER A 1068 21.96 29.08 -17.68
#